data_AF-A0A7J5LDC3-F1
#
_entry.id   AF-A0A7J5LDC3-F1
#
_cell.length_a   1.000
_cell.length_b   1.000
_cell.length_c   1.000
_cell.angle_alpha   90.00
_cell.angle_beta   90.00
_cell.angle_gamma   90.00
#
_symmetry.space_group_name_H-M   'P 1'
#
loop_
_entity.id
_entity.type
_entity.pdbx_description
1 polymer ?
#
loop_
_entity_poly.entity_id
_entity_poly.type
_entity_poly.pdbx_seq_one_letter_code
_entity_poly.pdbx_strand_id
1 'polypeptide(L)'
;MAKENQLIIQLRGFDAKHYTRTERYAKQVAKLYQTAADEFASLAGKINLPAGGTFNFDDFPKAKKQARGIVTRLAGKIEAVVTSGQRSEWLAACQKNDAFLASILRTSKLTKEEAERYQARNLEALSAFQKRKENGLNLSQRVWKYAEELKDAMELGIDVGLGEGKSAQQLSRDLRQYLNEPDRLYRRVRDKGGNLRLSKAAKMYHPGQGVYRSSAKNAQRLTRTEINMAYRESEYLRWQQLDFIVGIRVMLSNNHTIKNSKGEPVPFVDICDTLAGDYPKTFKFVGWHPQCRCFAVPIMADYDEYNKNRANRLKAIVKGAQYKSLPSRRTVKDVPKAFRDYISSIEERAKGWKSMPYYIRDNFNGGKISGGLKTGIASKAMNTVEPCTDFDSDIAYYKRWAYSFGLDVSSLDTLRNSGNRAALTGEIDKVDNVLLQRKREWLRAISDLRDFIEKDMKGFADLQKEYTNIINANEVHTSNYYGDCITKLQQALSKAKTDLQKAKAEVAKGGDNPHPALRTAYTSDIQVDETFAKINKELTEKWFENGDLKLTPTRRTGVNGFTYMDGRLSLTPDRLAGVKSALAKIATRHSADITKGEADAMATFWHEITHNRNKPGNMYLTDTQRRYMELANEFVSRKTLPEFYKKLGCSKTPYPEFITNRNSTGYNTMVNNYDWVISNFGLDANKVLATVKRNLYNEVYSDQLTGLKQGLLDGGLKRLDGKKVSKSDLNNILKCCCCGRATLENWLKQNGYMN
;
A
#
# COMPACT_ATOMS: atom_id res chain seq x y z
N MET A 1 -21.11 -0.08 -21.76
CA MET A 1 -21.30 1.21 -21.04
C MET A 1 -20.70 1.09 -19.65
N ALA A 2 -19.91 2.07 -19.19
CA ALA A 2 -19.30 2.05 -17.85
C ALA A 2 -20.39 1.97 -16.75
N LYS A 3 -20.18 1.15 -15.71
CA LYS A 3 -21.12 0.96 -14.59
C LYS A 3 -21.56 2.27 -13.93
N GLU A 4 -20.70 3.30 -13.93
CA GLU A 4 -20.99 4.64 -13.40
C GLU A 4 -22.14 5.34 -14.15
N ASN A 5 -22.25 5.16 -15.48
CA ASN A 5 -23.32 5.75 -16.28
C ASN A 5 -24.69 5.12 -16.01
N GLN A 6 -24.73 3.80 -15.77
CA GLN A 6 -25.99 3.09 -15.46
C GLN A 6 -26.56 3.51 -14.10
N LEU A 7 -25.68 3.74 -13.11
CA LEU A 7 -26.06 4.19 -11.79
C LEU A 7 -26.59 5.63 -11.80
N ILE A 8 -25.96 6.54 -12.56
CA ILE A 8 -26.45 7.91 -12.74
C ILE A 8 -27.84 7.92 -13.38
N ILE A 9 -28.08 7.07 -14.39
CA ILE A 9 -29.40 6.94 -15.04
C ILE A 9 -30.47 6.48 -14.03
N GLN A 10 -30.16 5.49 -13.20
CA GLN A 10 -31.09 5.01 -12.18
C GLN A 10 -31.44 6.10 -11.16
N LEU A 11 -30.45 6.84 -10.65
CA LEU A 11 -30.67 7.93 -9.68
C LEU A 11 -31.52 9.06 -10.28
N ARG A 12 -31.29 9.43 -11.55
CA ARG A 12 -32.10 10.42 -12.27
C ARG A 12 -33.58 10.02 -12.35
N GLY A 13 -33.89 8.73 -12.46
CA GLY A 13 -35.26 8.23 -12.47
C GLY A 13 -36.03 8.52 -11.16
N PHE A 14 -35.34 8.48 -10.01
CA PHE A 14 -35.95 8.86 -8.74
C PHE A 14 -36.20 10.37 -8.63
N ASP A 15 -35.25 11.19 -9.10
CA ASP A 15 -35.38 12.66 -9.12
C ASP A 15 -36.56 13.09 -10.02
N ALA A 16 -36.76 12.44 -11.18
CA ALA A 16 -37.90 12.71 -12.06
C ALA A 16 -39.26 12.44 -11.37
N LYS A 17 -39.36 11.34 -10.60
CA LYS A 17 -40.56 11.02 -9.80
C LYS A 17 -40.78 12.07 -8.70
N HIS A 18 -39.71 12.48 -8.01
CA HIS A 18 -39.75 13.55 -7.02
C HIS A 18 -40.30 14.87 -7.60
N TYR A 19 -39.85 15.28 -8.79
CA TYR A 19 -40.37 16.51 -9.43
C TYR A 19 -41.84 16.42 -9.80
N THR A 20 -42.29 15.25 -10.28
CA THR A 20 -43.71 15.02 -10.58
C THR A 20 -44.58 15.12 -9.33
N ARG A 21 -44.13 14.56 -8.20
CA ARG A 21 -44.85 14.66 -6.91
C ARG A 21 -44.81 16.09 -6.36
N THR A 22 -43.68 16.77 -6.45
CA THR A 22 -43.53 18.18 -6.04
C THR A 22 -44.51 19.09 -6.78
N GLU A 23 -44.73 18.85 -8.09
CA GLU A 23 -45.73 19.59 -8.86
C GLU A 23 -47.17 19.27 -8.41
N ARG A 24 -47.44 18.02 -8.00
CA ARG A 24 -48.75 17.64 -7.43
C ARG A 24 -49.05 18.40 -6.14
N TYR A 25 -48.08 18.55 -5.23
CA TYR A 25 -48.27 19.35 -4.01
C TYR A 25 -48.52 20.83 -4.34
N ALA A 26 -47.80 21.39 -5.30
CA ALA A 26 -48.05 22.76 -5.76
C ALA A 26 -49.45 22.96 -6.37
N LYS A 27 -49.96 21.96 -7.10
CA LYS A 27 -51.35 21.96 -7.61
C LYS A 27 -52.39 21.87 -6.49
N GLN A 28 -52.13 21.10 -5.44
CA GLN A 28 -52.99 21.05 -4.25
C GLN A 28 -53.08 22.42 -3.58
N VAL A 29 -51.95 23.11 -3.40
CA VAL A 29 -51.93 24.49 -2.87
C VAL A 29 -52.70 25.44 -3.78
N ALA A 30 -52.55 25.34 -5.10
CA ALA A 30 -53.34 26.13 -6.05
C ALA A 30 -54.85 25.97 -5.83
N LYS A 31 -55.30 24.72 -5.65
CA LYS A 31 -56.70 24.40 -5.40
C LYS A 31 -57.20 24.99 -4.08
N LEU A 32 -56.37 24.98 -3.02
CA LEU A 32 -56.69 25.62 -1.74
C LEU A 32 -56.93 27.13 -1.90
N TYR A 33 -56.10 27.81 -2.70
CA TYR A 33 -56.30 29.24 -3.01
C TYR A 33 -57.58 29.49 -3.81
N GLN A 34 -57.91 28.63 -4.78
CA GLN A 34 -59.17 28.73 -5.53
C GLN A 34 -60.38 28.57 -4.60
N THR A 35 -60.37 27.58 -3.71
CA THR A 35 -61.43 27.40 -2.70
C THR A 35 -61.54 28.61 -1.78
N ALA A 36 -60.42 29.17 -1.31
CA ALA A 36 -60.45 30.39 -0.50
C ALA A 36 -61.06 31.57 -1.25
N ALA A 37 -60.73 31.78 -2.52
CA ALA A 37 -61.31 32.84 -3.36
C ALA A 37 -62.84 32.66 -3.54
N ASP A 38 -63.31 31.42 -3.70
CA ASP A 38 -64.74 31.12 -3.78
C ASP A 38 -65.47 31.40 -2.45
N GLU A 39 -64.83 31.08 -1.32
CA GLU A 39 -65.34 31.42 0.02
C GLU A 39 -65.40 32.95 0.23
N PHE A 40 -64.39 33.70 -0.23
CA PHE A 40 -64.38 35.16 -0.19
C PHE A 40 -65.46 35.79 -1.09
N ALA A 41 -65.67 35.28 -2.30
CA ALA A 41 -66.73 35.74 -3.20
C ALA A 41 -68.12 35.52 -2.59
N SER A 42 -68.33 34.36 -1.97
CA SER A 42 -69.58 34.02 -1.29
C SER A 42 -69.82 34.86 -0.03
N LEU A 43 -68.75 35.27 0.65
CA LEU A 43 -68.81 36.21 1.76
C LEU A 43 -69.22 37.61 1.27
N ALA A 44 -68.60 38.09 0.20
CA ALA A 44 -68.89 39.38 -0.41
C ALA A 44 -70.33 39.51 -0.93
N GLY A 45 -70.87 38.45 -1.54
CA GLY A 45 -72.25 38.45 -2.04
C GLY A 45 -73.34 38.63 -0.97
N LYS A 46 -72.98 38.58 0.32
CA LYS A 46 -73.88 38.83 1.46
C LYS A 46 -73.78 40.25 2.02
N ILE A 47 -72.90 41.07 1.45
CA ILE A 47 -72.61 42.42 1.93
C ILE A 47 -73.32 43.42 1.02
N ASN A 48 -74.05 44.36 1.63
CA ASN A 48 -74.70 45.43 0.90
C ASN A 48 -73.91 46.73 1.11
N LEU A 49 -73.42 47.33 0.02
CA LEU A 49 -72.67 48.59 0.08
C LEU A 49 -73.62 49.78 -0.14
N PRO A 50 -73.52 50.86 0.65
CA PRO A 50 -74.15 52.13 0.32
C PRO A 50 -73.69 52.65 -1.05
N ALA A 51 -74.55 53.38 -1.76
CA ALA A 51 -74.22 53.94 -3.07
C ALA A 51 -72.94 54.80 -3.00
N GLY A 52 -71.91 54.40 -3.75
CA GLY A 52 -70.62 55.09 -3.80
C GLY A 52 -69.64 54.79 -2.64
N GLY A 53 -69.95 53.83 -1.77
CA GLY A 53 -69.04 53.38 -0.70
C GLY A 53 -67.93 52.45 -1.21
N THR A 54 -66.73 52.58 -0.63
CA THR A 54 -65.62 51.62 -0.84
C THR A 54 -65.74 50.46 0.14
N PHE A 55 -65.44 49.25 -0.29
CA PHE A 55 -65.41 48.08 0.57
C PHE A 55 -64.10 47.96 1.34
N ASN A 56 -64.20 47.86 2.67
CA ASN A 56 -63.12 47.41 3.54
C ASN A 56 -63.66 46.37 4.52
N PHE A 57 -62.92 45.28 4.79
CA PHE A 57 -63.34 44.30 5.78
C PHE A 57 -63.49 44.91 7.19
N ASP A 58 -62.73 45.96 7.50
CA ASP A 58 -62.77 46.64 8.80
C ASP A 58 -64.11 47.31 9.10
N ASP A 59 -64.86 47.70 8.07
CA ASP A 59 -66.20 48.29 8.20
C ASP A 59 -67.28 47.24 8.52
N PHE A 60 -66.97 45.95 8.37
CA PHE A 60 -67.92 44.84 8.54
C PHE A 60 -67.41 43.81 9.55
N PRO A 61 -67.62 44.00 10.87
CA PRO A 61 -67.04 43.14 11.92
C PRO A 61 -67.32 41.64 11.74
N LYS A 62 -68.54 41.27 11.33
CA LYS A 62 -68.91 39.88 11.05
C LYS A 62 -68.16 39.32 9.84
N ALA A 63 -68.06 40.08 8.75
CA ALA A 63 -67.33 39.67 7.55
C ALA A 63 -65.83 39.60 7.81
N LYS A 64 -65.25 40.56 8.55
CA LYS A 64 -63.86 40.52 9.01
C LYS A 64 -63.52 39.23 9.75
N LYS A 65 -64.38 38.81 10.69
CA LYS A 65 -64.18 37.56 11.45
C LYS A 65 -64.22 36.34 10.53
N GLN A 66 -65.15 36.29 9.58
CA GLN A 66 -65.25 35.20 8.61
C GLN A 66 -64.06 35.17 7.64
N ALA A 67 -63.67 36.32 7.09
CA ALA A 67 -62.48 36.49 6.26
C ALA A 67 -61.21 36.00 6.96
N ARG A 68 -61.00 36.40 8.22
CA ARG A 68 -59.89 35.90 9.04
C ARG A 68 -59.94 34.39 9.20
N GLY A 69 -61.12 33.80 9.39
CA GLY A 69 -61.31 32.35 9.44
C GLY A 69 -60.92 31.63 8.13
N ILE A 70 -61.22 32.22 6.97
CA ILE A 70 -60.79 31.70 5.66
C ILE A 70 -59.26 31.69 5.58
N VAL A 71 -58.62 32.81 5.92
CA VAL A 71 -57.15 32.95 5.93
C VAL A 71 -56.50 31.94 6.86
N THR A 72 -57.02 31.77 8.09
CA THR A 72 -56.50 30.80 9.06
C THR A 72 -56.58 29.37 8.53
N ARG A 73 -57.72 28.97 7.96
CA ARG A 73 -57.88 27.62 7.39
C ARG A 73 -56.96 27.42 6.19
N LEU A 74 -56.83 28.42 5.33
CA LEU A 74 -55.94 28.37 4.17
C LEU A 74 -54.50 28.17 4.61
N ALA A 75 -54.02 28.99 5.55
CA ALA A 75 -52.66 28.90 6.08
C ALA A 75 -52.39 27.52 6.69
N GLY A 76 -53.28 27.03 7.56
CA GLY A 76 -53.15 25.71 8.18
C GLY A 76 -53.15 24.56 7.16
N LYS A 77 -54.01 24.61 6.13
CA LYS A 77 -54.03 23.58 5.07
C LYS A 77 -52.77 23.62 4.20
N ILE A 78 -52.24 24.80 3.87
CA ILE A 78 -50.99 24.91 3.12
C ILE A 78 -49.83 24.37 3.95
N GLU A 79 -49.75 24.74 5.23
CA GLU A 79 -48.73 24.23 6.15
C GLU A 79 -48.78 22.70 6.24
N ALA A 80 -49.97 22.10 6.35
CA ALA A 80 -50.16 20.65 6.33
C ALA A 80 -49.70 19.99 5.01
N VAL A 81 -49.99 20.61 3.86
CA VAL A 81 -49.52 20.11 2.55
C VAL A 81 -47.99 20.16 2.46
N VAL A 82 -47.36 21.26 2.92
CA VAL A 82 -45.90 21.40 2.88
C VAL A 82 -45.22 20.43 3.84
N THR A 83 -45.68 20.34 5.09
CA THR A 83 -45.10 19.46 6.12
C THR A 83 -45.26 17.97 5.77
N SER A 84 -46.44 17.57 5.26
CA SER A 84 -46.65 16.20 4.76
C SER A 84 -45.78 15.91 3.54
N GLY A 85 -45.70 16.85 2.58
CA GLY A 85 -44.83 16.74 1.41
C GLY A 85 -43.35 16.62 1.78
N GLN A 86 -42.87 17.43 2.73
CA GLN A 86 -41.50 17.32 3.27
C GLN A 86 -41.23 15.93 3.83
N ARG A 87 -42.15 15.37 4.64
CA ARG A 87 -42.00 14.01 5.20
C ARG A 87 -42.01 12.94 4.11
N SER A 88 -42.96 12.99 3.18
CA SER A 88 -43.07 12.01 2.10
C SER A 88 -41.85 12.01 1.19
N GLU A 89 -41.36 13.19 0.80
CA GLU A 89 -40.19 13.30 -0.07
C GLU A 89 -38.89 13.01 0.68
N TRP A 90 -38.79 13.32 1.98
CA TRP A 90 -37.66 12.89 2.82
C TRP A 90 -37.52 11.36 2.82
N LEU A 91 -38.62 10.65 3.03
CA LEU A 91 -38.64 9.18 3.00
C LEU A 91 -38.35 8.64 1.60
N ALA A 92 -38.83 9.31 0.55
CA ALA A 92 -38.51 8.91 -0.81
C ALA A 92 -37.03 9.09 -1.17
N ALA A 93 -36.36 10.12 -0.63
CA ALA A 93 -34.91 10.26 -0.72
C ALA A 93 -34.19 9.14 0.03
N CYS A 94 -34.70 8.71 1.20
CA CYS A 94 -34.15 7.53 1.86
C CYS A 94 -34.33 6.25 1.03
N GLN A 95 -35.47 6.05 0.37
CA GLN A 95 -35.70 4.92 -0.54
C GLN A 95 -34.75 4.94 -1.75
N LYS A 96 -34.49 6.12 -2.33
CA LYS A 96 -33.48 6.30 -3.39
C LYS A 96 -32.10 5.85 -2.91
N ASN A 97 -31.71 6.24 -1.69
CA ASN A 97 -30.44 5.84 -1.10
C ASN A 97 -30.37 4.34 -0.77
N ASP A 98 -31.46 3.71 -0.34
CA ASP A 98 -31.50 2.26 -0.13
C ASP A 98 -31.33 1.49 -1.45
N ALA A 99 -32.01 1.94 -2.51
CA ALA A 99 -31.88 1.36 -3.84
C ALA A 99 -30.45 1.53 -4.39
N PHE A 100 -29.83 2.69 -4.15
CA PHE A 100 -28.42 2.91 -4.44
C PHE A 100 -27.54 1.92 -3.68
N LEU A 101 -27.68 1.81 -2.36
CA LEU A 101 -26.89 0.89 -1.53
C LEU A 101 -27.03 -0.58 -1.98
N ALA A 102 -28.25 -1.01 -2.30
CA ALA A 102 -28.50 -2.36 -2.80
C ALA A 102 -27.83 -2.64 -4.16
N SER A 103 -27.63 -1.60 -4.99
CA SER A 103 -26.97 -1.74 -6.29
C SER A 103 -25.45 -1.86 -6.20
N ILE A 104 -24.83 -1.34 -5.13
CA ILE A 104 -23.37 -1.30 -4.96
C ILE A 104 -22.86 -2.27 -3.88
N LEU A 105 -23.72 -2.71 -2.96
CA LEU A 105 -23.38 -3.57 -1.84
C LEU A 105 -24.37 -4.74 -1.73
N ARG A 106 -23.84 -5.94 -1.43
CA ARG A 106 -24.66 -7.02 -0.88
C ARG A 106 -25.03 -6.65 0.55
N THR A 107 -26.15 -5.96 0.71
CA THR A 107 -26.64 -5.45 2.01
C THR A 107 -26.79 -6.56 3.06
N SER A 108 -27.04 -7.80 2.64
CA SER A 108 -27.07 -9.00 3.51
C SER A 108 -25.74 -9.36 4.17
N LYS A 109 -24.63 -8.74 3.74
CA LYS A 109 -23.28 -8.94 4.30
C LYS A 109 -22.82 -7.77 5.18
N LEU A 110 -23.69 -6.80 5.48
CA LEU A 110 -23.39 -5.73 6.45
C LEU A 110 -23.60 -6.25 7.87
N THR A 111 -22.82 -5.76 8.84
CA THR A 111 -23.17 -6.01 10.25
C THR A 111 -24.47 -5.29 10.60
N LYS A 112 -25.10 -5.65 11.72
CA LYS A 112 -26.33 -5.01 12.17
C LYS A 112 -26.12 -3.50 12.37
N GLU A 113 -25.00 -3.11 12.97
CA GLU A 113 -24.63 -1.72 13.24
C GLU A 113 -24.33 -0.95 11.95
N GLU A 114 -23.65 -1.58 10.99
CA GLU A 114 -23.40 -1.00 9.66
C GLU A 114 -24.71 -0.81 8.89
N ALA A 115 -25.63 -1.78 8.94
CA ALA A 115 -26.93 -1.70 8.31
C ALA A 115 -27.79 -0.59 8.95
N GLU A 116 -27.84 -0.50 10.28
CA GLU A 116 -28.56 0.56 11.01
C GLU A 116 -28.02 1.95 10.65
N ARG A 117 -26.70 2.13 10.63
CA ARG A 117 -26.06 3.39 10.22
C ARG A 117 -26.33 3.70 8.76
N TYR A 118 -26.18 2.73 7.87
CA TYR A 118 -26.29 2.94 6.42
C TYR A 118 -27.73 3.02 5.95
N GLN A 119 -28.72 2.63 6.77
CA GLN A 119 -30.15 2.68 6.49
C GLN A 119 -30.94 3.70 7.32
N ALA A 120 -30.24 4.51 8.14
CA ALA A 120 -30.84 5.50 9.01
C ALA A 120 -31.75 6.50 8.26
N ARG A 121 -32.98 6.68 8.75
CA ARG A 121 -33.97 7.59 8.16
C ARG A 121 -33.83 9.05 8.60
N ASN A 122 -33.02 9.32 9.63
CA ASN A 122 -32.74 10.67 10.15
C ASN A 122 -34.01 11.48 10.48
N LEU A 123 -35.01 10.86 11.12
CA LEU A 123 -36.31 11.52 11.40
C LEU A 123 -36.21 12.69 12.38
N GLU A 124 -35.22 12.67 13.28
CA GLU A 124 -34.93 13.82 14.15
C GLU A 124 -34.45 15.03 13.34
N ALA A 125 -33.62 14.81 12.33
CA ALA A 125 -33.18 15.87 11.44
C ALA A 125 -34.33 16.40 10.56
N LEU A 126 -35.29 15.56 10.16
CA LEU A 126 -36.53 16.01 9.53
C LEU A 126 -37.33 16.92 10.47
N SER A 127 -37.48 16.53 11.75
CA SER A 127 -38.16 17.35 12.76
C SER A 127 -37.48 18.70 12.95
N ALA A 128 -36.14 18.72 13.03
CA ALA A 128 -35.35 19.94 13.09
C ALA A 128 -35.51 20.81 11.83
N PHE A 129 -35.52 20.19 10.65
CA PHE A 129 -35.75 20.87 9.38
C PHE A 129 -37.13 21.53 9.31
N GLN A 130 -38.17 20.86 9.81
CA GLN A 130 -39.53 21.40 9.84
C GLN A 130 -39.69 22.57 10.82
N LYS A 131 -38.94 22.55 11.94
CA LYS A 131 -38.97 23.59 12.97
C LYS A 131 -38.04 24.79 12.68
N ARG A 132 -37.24 24.73 11.61
CA ARG A 132 -36.25 25.76 11.30
C ARG A 132 -36.89 27.11 10.97
N LYS A 133 -36.17 28.18 11.26
CA LYS A 133 -36.53 29.55 10.87
C LYS A 133 -35.71 29.97 9.64
N GLU A 134 -36.35 30.58 8.66
CA GLU A 134 -35.70 31.19 7.50
C GLU A 134 -35.98 32.69 7.52
N ASN A 135 -34.90 33.49 7.57
CA ASN A 135 -34.96 34.94 7.78
C ASN A 135 -35.81 35.32 9.03
N GLY A 136 -35.65 34.56 10.12
CA GLY A 136 -36.35 34.77 11.38
C GLY A 136 -37.77 34.20 11.44
N LEU A 137 -38.33 33.74 10.31
CA LEU A 137 -39.70 33.23 10.22
C LEU A 137 -39.74 31.71 10.10
N ASN A 138 -40.61 31.04 10.86
CA ASN A 138 -40.89 29.62 10.66
C ASN A 138 -41.83 29.40 9.45
N LEU A 139 -42.06 28.13 9.08
CA LEU A 139 -42.93 27.78 7.94
C LEU A 139 -44.35 28.36 8.09
N SER A 140 -44.95 28.22 9.27
CA SER A 140 -46.30 28.71 9.56
C SER A 140 -46.42 30.22 9.33
N GLN A 141 -45.46 31.00 9.83
CA GLN A 141 -45.41 32.46 9.65
C GLN A 141 -45.24 32.86 8.17
N ARG A 142 -44.42 32.13 7.41
CA ARG A 142 -44.22 32.40 5.97
C ARG A 142 -45.47 32.09 5.15
N VAL A 143 -46.13 30.99 5.48
CA VAL A 143 -47.40 30.60 4.86
C VAL A 143 -48.51 31.59 5.22
N TRP A 144 -48.57 32.02 6.49
CA TRP A 144 -49.51 33.02 6.97
C TRP A 144 -49.38 34.34 6.21
N LYS A 145 -48.15 34.82 6.01
CA LYS A 145 -47.88 36.03 5.22
C LYS A 145 -48.53 35.96 3.83
N TYR A 146 -48.36 34.86 3.10
CA TYR A 146 -48.97 34.72 1.77
C TYR A 146 -50.50 34.59 1.84
N ALA A 147 -51.03 33.96 2.88
CA ALA A 147 -52.47 33.89 3.09
C ALA A 147 -53.08 35.26 3.46
N GLU A 148 -52.33 36.13 4.14
CA GLU A 148 -52.72 37.51 4.43
C GLU A 148 -52.66 38.39 3.18
N GLU A 149 -51.61 38.27 2.36
CA GLU A 149 -51.53 38.93 1.04
C GLU A 149 -52.72 38.54 0.13
N LEU A 150 -53.26 37.33 0.28
CA LEU A 150 -54.51 36.95 -0.40
C LEU A 150 -55.69 37.78 0.10
N LYS A 151 -55.85 37.97 1.41
CA LYS A 151 -56.96 38.75 1.98
C LYS A 151 -56.98 40.15 1.37
N ASP A 152 -55.83 40.82 1.31
CA ASP A 152 -55.72 42.18 0.77
C ASP A 152 -56.09 42.22 -0.72
N ALA A 153 -55.63 41.22 -1.50
CA ALA A 153 -56.01 41.08 -2.89
C ALA A 153 -57.51 40.80 -3.08
N MET A 154 -58.12 40.01 -2.19
CA MET A 154 -59.56 39.72 -2.22
C MET A 154 -60.37 40.94 -1.81
N GLU A 155 -59.95 41.71 -0.80
CA GLU A 155 -60.60 42.96 -0.39
C GLU A 155 -60.69 43.94 -1.56
N LEU A 156 -59.58 44.16 -2.27
CA LEU A 156 -59.55 45.00 -3.48
C LEU A 156 -60.40 44.43 -4.62
N GLY A 157 -60.36 43.11 -4.83
CA GLY A 157 -61.16 42.46 -5.88
C GLY A 157 -62.67 42.52 -5.62
N ILE A 158 -63.07 42.43 -4.35
CA ILE A 158 -64.44 42.56 -3.89
C ILE A 158 -64.92 43.99 -4.04
N ASP A 159 -64.11 44.98 -3.65
CA ASP A 159 -64.41 46.42 -3.82
C ASP A 159 -64.75 46.76 -5.28
N VAL A 160 -63.86 46.35 -6.21
CA VAL A 160 -64.08 46.54 -7.65
C VAL A 160 -65.34 45.81 -8.12
N GLY A 161 -65.54 44.56 -7.71
CA GLY A 161 -66.67 43.76 -8.20
C GLY A 161 -68.02 44.22 -7.68
N LEU A 162 -68.10 44.69 -6.43
CA LEU A 162 -69.32 45.28 -5.86
C LEU A 162 -69.61 46.65 -6.51
N GLY A 163 -68.57 47.47 -6.76
CA GLY A 163 -68.71 48.73 -7.48
C GLY A 163 -69.21 48.56 -8.94
N GLU A 164 -68.91 47.43 -9.57
CA GLU A 164 -69.38 47.06 -10.91
C GLU A 164 -70.74 46.31 -10.90
N GLY A 165 -71.35 46.10 -9.72
CA GLY A 165 -72.66 45.43 -9.59
C GLY A 165 -72.66 43.93 -9.93
N LYS A 166 -71.51 43.26 -9.82
CA LYS A 166 -71.36 41.86 -10.23
C LYS A 166 -72.06 40.89 -9.28
N SER A 167 -72.60 39.81 -9.84
CA SER A 167 -73.11 38.69 -9.03
C SER A 167 -71.98 37.94 -8.31
N ALA A 168 -72.29 37.23 -7.23
CA ALA A 168 -71.31 36.43 -6.49
C ALA A 168 -70.60 35.39 -7.39
N GLN A 169 -71.28 34.83 -8.39
CA GLN A 169 -70.70 33.88 -9.34
C GLN A 169 -69.72 34.57 -10.31
N GLN A 170 -70.04 35.77 -10.79
CA GLN A 170 -69.13 36.55 -11.63
C GLN A 170 -67.91 37.00 -10.82
N LEU A 171 -68.13 37.45 -9.59
CA LEU A 171 -67.08 37.85 -8.67
C LEU A 171 -66.12 36.68 -8.35
N SER A 172 -66.63 35.46 -8.09
CA SER A 172 -65.80 34.27 -7.90
C SER A 172 -64.90 33.97 -9.11
N ARG A 173 -65.43 34.09 -10.34
CA ARG A 173 -64.65 33.87 -11.56
C ARG A 173 -63.52 34.89 -11.68
N ASP A 174 -63.83 36.16 -11.43
CA ASP A 174 -62.86 37.26 -11.49
C ASP A 174 -61.78 37.13 -10.42
N LEU A 175 -62.15 36.86 -9.16
CA LEU A 175 -61.21 36.65 -8.06
C LEU A 175 -60.25 35.49 -8.35
N ARG A 176 -60.74 34.37 -8.90
CA ARG A 176 -59.89 33.24 -9.33
C ARG A 176 -58.98 33.62 -10.50
N GLN A 177 -59.43 34.46 -11.42
CA GLN A 177 -58.61 34.97 -12.49
C GLN A 177 -57.48 35.88 -11.97
N TYR A 178 -57.78 36.73 -10.99
CA TYR A 178 -56.81 37.60 -10.34
C TYR A 178 -55.73 36.84 -9.56
N LEU A 179 -56.03 35.64 -9.03
CA LEU A 179 -55.01 34.76 -8.46
C LEU A 179 -53.92 34.37 -9.48
N ASN A 180 -54.28 34.19 -10.74
CA ASN A 180 -53.34 33.76 -11.79
C ASN A 180 -52.69 34.96 -12.49
N GLU A 181 -53.45 36.03 -12.69
CA GLU A 181 -53.09 37.26 -13.40
C GLU A 181 -53.40 38.49 -12.54
N PRO A 182 -52.62 38.72 -11.47
CA PRO A 182 -52.87 39.79 -10.50
C PRO A 182 -52.85 41.18 -11.14
N ASP A 183 -52.14 41.36 -12.26
CA ASP A 183 -52.11 42.62 -13.01
C ASP A 183 -53.48 43.06 -13.53
N ARG A 184 -54.41 42.13 -13.79
CA ARG A 184 -55.77 42.47 -14.22
C ARG A 184 -56.55 43.18 -13.12
N LEU A 185 -56.35 42.79 -11.86
CA LEU A 185 -56.96 43.43 -10.70
C LEU A 185 -56.41 44.84 -10.53
N TYR A 186 -55.08 44.98 -10.58
CA TYR A 186 -54.39 46.25 -10.35
C TYR A 186 -54.60 47.29 -11.47
N ARG A 187 -54.96 46.86 -12.69
CA ARG A 187 -55.26 47.74 -13.83
C ARG A 187 -56.70 48.27 -13.86
N ARG A 188 -57.64 47.72 -13.08
CA ARG A 188 -59.09 48.02 -13.20
C ARG A 188 -59.65 49.07 -12.24
N VAL A 189 -58.82 49.65 -11.37
CA VAL A 189 -59.30 50.63 -10.37
C VAL A 189 -59.63 51.96 -11.08
N ARG A 190 -60.82 52.53 -10.83
CA ARG A 190 -61.33 53.77 -11.44
C ARG A 190 -61.54 54.87 -10.39
N ASP A 191 -61.34 56.14 -10.76
CA ASP A 191 -61.68 57.29 -9.92
C ASP A 191 -63.14 57.75 -10.10
N LYS A 192 -63.58 58.72 -9.27
CA LYS A 192 -64.94 59.29 -9.29
C LYS A 192 -65.36 59.89 -10.65
N GLY A 193 -64.43 60.07 -11.60
CA GLY A 193 -64.69 60.55 -12.96
C GLY A 193 -64.68 59.45 -14.03
N GLY A 194 -64.60 58.17 -13.64
CA GLY A 194 -64.61 57.05 -14.57
C GLY A 194 -63.25 56.74 -15.23
N ASN A 195 -62.19 57.48 -14.90
CA ASN A 195 -60.85 57.29 -15.45
C ASN A 195 -60.06 56.22 -14.68
N LEU A 196 -59.25 55.44 -15.39
CA LEU A 196 -58.40 54.40 -14.82
C LEU A 196 -57.29 55.03 -13.94
N ARG A 197 -57.25 54.67 -12.65
CA ARG A 197 -56.14 54.97 -11.74
C ARG A 197 -55.72 53.71 -11.01
N LEU A 198 -54.43 53.35 -11.06
CA LEU A 198 -53.86 52.34 -10.15
C LEU A 198 -54.26 52.68 -8.70
N SER A 199 -54.83 51.73 -7.95
CA SER A 199 -55.09 51.93 -6.51
C SER A 199 -53.81 52.29 -5.78
N LYS A 200 -53.91 52.97 -4.63
CA LYS A 200 -52.73 53.34 -3.82
C LYS A 200 -51.88 52.09 -3.51
N ALA A 201 -52.53 50.96 -3.22
CA ALA A 201 -51.89 49.65 -3.08
C ALA A 201 -51.25 49.14 -4.39
N ALA A 202 -51.94 49.23 -5.54
CA ALA A 202 -51.40 48.85 -6.85
C ALA A 202 -50.17 49.66 -7.27
N LYS A 203 -50.15 50.97 -6.98
CA LYS A 203 -49.00 51.86 -7.22
C LYS A 203 -47.82 51.51 -6.32
N MET A 204 -48.07 51.06 -5.10
CA MET A 204 -47.03 50.72 -4.12
C MET A 204 -46.57 49.26 -4.21
N TYR A 205 -47.34 48.37 -4.83
CA TYR A 205 -47.07 46.93 -4.84
C TYR A 205 -46.03 46.56 -5.91
N HIS A 206 -44.77 46.76 -5.52
CA HIS A 206 -43.59 46.26 -6.22
C HIS A 206 -42.96 45.17 -5.34
N PRO A 207 -43.34 43.89 -5.48
CA PRO A 207 -42.87 42.81 -4.63
C PRO A 207 -41.35 42.54 -4.75
N GLY A 208 -40.66 43.25 -5.65
CA GLY A 208 -39.22 43.14 -5.91
C GLY A 208 -38.90 42.12 -7.00
N GLN A 209 -37.62 42.05 -7.37
CA GLN A 209 -37.15 41.05 -8.33
C GLN A 209 -37.29 39.64 -7.73
N GLY A 210 -37.86 38.70 -8.51
CA GLY A 210 -37.94 37.28 -8.14
C GLY A 210 -39.09 36.87 -7.21
N VAL A 211 -40.05 37.77 -6.94
CA VAL A 211 -41.29 37.50 -6.19
C VAL A 211 -42.49 37.71 -7.12
N TYR A 212 -43.42 36.77 -7.14
CA TYR A 212 -44.63 36.91 -7.95
C TYR A 212 -45.57 37.94 -7.32
N ARG A 213 -46.32 38.67 -8.14
CA ARG A 213 -47.44 39.51 -7.65
C ARG A 213 -48.62 38.70 -7.09
N SER A 214 -48.65 37.40 -7.38
CA SER A 214 -49.71 36.49 -6.93
C SER A 214 -49.23 35.75 -5.68
N SER A 215 -49.97 35.91 -4.57
CA SER A 215 -49.76 35.17 -3.34
C SER A 215 -49.88 33.66 -3.55
N ALA A 216 -50.79 33.22 -4.43
CA ALA A 216 -50.93 31.81 -4.83
C ALA A 216 -49.65 31.28 -5.49
N LYS A 217 -49.09 31.99 -6.47
CA LYS A 217 -47.82 31.60 -7.13
C LYS A 217 -46.64 31.61 -6.15
N ASN A 218 -46.59 32.56 -5.22
CA ASN A 218 -45.57 32.60 -4.15
C ASN A 218 -45.71 31.41 -3.20
N ALA A 219 -46.92 31.04 -2.80
CA ALA A 219 -47.16 29.86 -1.97
C ALA A 219 -46.79 28.57 -2.70
N GLN A 220 -47.14 28.42 -3.98
CA GLN A 220 -46.70 27.27 -4.78
C GLN A 220 -45.17 27.22 -4.90
N ARG A 221 -44.50 28.36 -5.11
CA ARG A 221 -43.04 28.47 -5.13
C ARG A 221 -42.43 28.04 -3.81
N LEU A 222 -42.99 28.50 -2.69
CA LEU A 222 -42.59 28.08 -1.34
C LEU A 222 -42.72 26.56 -1.21
N THR A 223 -43.88 25.99 -1.54
CA THR A 223 -44.14 24.56 -1.47
C THR A 223 -43.12 23.75 -2.26
N ARG A 224 -42.86 24.09 -3.53
CA ARG A 224 -41.87 23.38 -4.35
C ARG A 224 -40.47 23.45 -3.75
N THR A 225 -40.09 24.63 -3.26
CA THR A 225 -38.76 24.89 -2.70
C THR A 225 -38.54 24.13 -1.40
N GLU A 226 -39.48 24.23 -0.46
CA GLU A 226 -39.42 23.58 0.86
C GLU A 226 -39.35 22.06 0.75
N ILE A 227 -40.17 21.49 -0.13
CA ILE A 227 -40.24 20.03 -0.34
C ILE A 227 -38.97 19.52 -1.04
N ASN A 228 -38.46 20.23 -2.04
CA ASN A 228 -37.19 19.88 -2.70
C ASN A 228 -36.02 19.99 -1.72
N MET A 229 -35.96 21.04 -0.90
CA MET A 229 -34.92 21.18 0.11
C MET A 229 -34.95 20.02 1.11
N ALA A 230 -36.12 19.56 1.57
CA ALA A 230 -36.24 18.40 2.44
C ALA A 230 -35.72 17.10 1.79
N TYR A 231 -36.03 16.91 0.50
CA TYR A 231 -35.52 15.77 -0.27
C TYR A 231 -33.98 15.78 -0.33
N ARG A 232 -33.38 16.93 -0.66
CA ARG A 232 -31.93 17.10 -0.77
C ARG A 232 -31.21 17.06 0.57
N GLU A 233 -31.82 17.58 1.63
CA GLU A 233 -31.32 17.49 3.00
C GLU A 233 -31.17 16.02 3.44
N SER A 234 -32.20 15.21 3.17
CA SER A 234 -32.19 13.78 3.47
C SER A 234 -31.03 13.06 2.77
N GLU A 235 -30.79 13.38 1.49
CA GLU A 235 -29.64 12.85 0.74
C GLU A 235 -28.31 13.28 1.36
N TYR A 236 -28.14 14.57 1.64
CA TYR A 236 -26.91 15.11 2.22
C TYR A 236 -26.55 14.42 3.53
N LEU A 237 -27.51 14.32 4.47
CA LEU A 237 -27.31 13.68 5.77
C LEU A 237 -26.98 12.21 5.62
N ARG A 238 -27.65 11.52 4.70
CA ARG A 238 -27.40 10.11 4.45
C ARG A 238 -25.99 9.90 3.90
N TRP A 239 -25.56 10.73 2.96
CA TRP A 239 -24.22 10.63 2.41
C TRP A 239 -23.13 10.93 3.42
N GLN A 240 -23.35 11.82 4.40
CA GLN A 240 -22.40 12.05 5.51
C GLN A 240 -22.05 10.75 6.26
N GLN A 241 -23.05 9.89 6.48
CA GLN A 241 -22.90 8.64 7.23
C GLN A 241 -22.20 7.52 6.46
N LEU A 242 -22.16 7.60 5.12
CA LEU A 242 -21.57 6.60 4.23
C LEU A 242 -20.09 6.90 3.95
N ASP A 243 -19.21 6.08 4.47
CA ASP A 243 -17.75 6.26 4.44
C ASP A 243 -17.12 6.17 3.04
N PHE A 244 -17.71 5.38 2.15
CA PHE A 244 -17.24 5.19 0.78
C PHE A 244 -17.68 6.30 -0.17
N ILE A 245 -18.50 7.25 0.29
CA ILE A 245 -18.80 8.48 -0.44
C ILE A 245 -17.73 9.50 -0.07
N VAL A 246 -17.07 10.06 -1.08
CA VAL A 246 -15.87 10.91 -0.93
C VAL A 246 -16.04 12.29 -1.57
N GLY A 247 -17.20 12.55 -2.16
CA GLY A 247 -17.60 13.83 -2.74
C GLY A 247 -19.04 13.78 -3.24
N ILE A 248 -19.54 14.89 -3.75
CA ILE A 248 -20.81 14.97 -4.48
C ILE A 248 -20.59 15.65 -5.82
N ARG A 249 -21.27 15.19 -6.87
CA ARG A 249 -21.29 15.84 -8.17
C ARG A 249 -22.64 16.51 -8.36
N VAL A 250 -22.65 17.85 -8.42
CA VAL A 250 -23.85 18.63 -8.69
C VAL A 250 -24.05 18.71 -10.21
N MET A 251 -25.21 18.23 -10.66
CA MET A 251 -25.57 18.15 -12.08
C MET A 251 -26.79 19.01 -12.39
N LEU A 252 -26.79 19.53 -13.62
CA LEU A 252 -27.91 20.26 -14.19
C LEU A 252 -29.12 19.34 -14.39
N SER A 253 -30.30 19.93 -14.19
CA SER A 253 -31.54 19.30 -14.60
C SER A 253 -31.77 19.45 -16.10
N ASN A 254 -32.60 18.61 -16.71
CA ASN A 254 -32.99 18.77 -18.12
C ASN A 254 -33.95 19.98 -18.34
N ASN A 255 -34.02 20.93 -17.40
CA ASN A 255 -34.99 22.03 -17.38
C ASN A 255 -34.32 23.42 -17.44
N HIS A 256 -33.05 23.50 -17.87
CA HIS A 256 -32.34 24.75 -18.19
C HIS A 256 -32.73 25.26 -19.59
N THR A 257 -34.04 25.39 -19.83
CA THR A 257 -34.61 25.88 -21.09
C THR A 257 -35.77 26.81 -20.80
N ILE A 258 -35.80 27.98 -21.43
CA ILE A 258 -36.96 28.89 -21.44
C ILE A 258 -37.64 28.85 -22.79
N LYS A 259 -38.90 29.29 -22.86
CA LYS A 259 -39.54 29.53 -24.16
C LYS A 259 -39.19 30.93 -24.65
N ASN A 260 -38.73 31.06 -25.89
CA ASN A 260 -38.55 32.37 -26.52
C ASN A 260 -39.92 33.00 -26.85
N SER A 261 -39.92 34.21 -27.42
CA SER A 261 -41.16 34.92 -27.83
C SER A 261 -42.02 34.15 -28.84
N LYS A 262 -41.46 33.13 -29.51
CA LYS A 262 -42.15 32.24 -30.46
C LYS A 262 -42.62 30.93 -29.82
N GLY A 263 -42.41 30.74 -28.52
CA GLY A 263 -42.80 29.54 -27.78
C GLY A 263 -41.82 28.37 -27.90
N GLU A 264 -40.67 28.56 -28.54
CA GLU A 264 -39.65 27.52 -28.78
C GLU A 264 -38.73 27.40 -27.55
N PRO A 265 -38.37 26.18 -27.12
CA PRO A 265 -37.43 25.98 -26.03
C PRO A 265 -36.01 26.39 -26.46
N VAL A 266 -35.46 27.41 -25.80
CA VAL A 266 -34.08 27.86 -25.94
C VAL A 266 -33.32 27.65 -24.63
N PRO A 267 -32.00 27.34 -24.65
CA PRO A 267 -31.21 27.18 -23.44
C PRO A 267 -31.29 28.42 -22.54
N PHE A 268 -31.53 28.20 -21.25
CA PHE A 268 -31.52 29.22 -20.23
C PHE A 268 -30.31 29.01 -19.34
N VAL A 269 -29.33 29.90 -19.49
CA VAL A 269 -28.11 29.88 -18.69
C VAL A 269 -28.38 30.65 -17.39
N ASP A 270 -28.27 29.95 -16.27
CA ASP A 270 -28.34 30.56 -14.95
C ASP A 270 -27.13 30.19 -14.09
N ILE A 271 -27.21 30.50 -12.80
CA ILE A 271 -26.13 30.25 -11.85
C ILE A 271 -25.80 28.75 -11.71
N CYS A 272 -26.77 27.86 -11.94
CA CYS A 272 -26.53 26.43 -11.87
C CYS A 272 -25.55 25.97 -12.93
N ASP A 273 -25.60 26.56 -14.13
CA ASP A 273 -24.69 26.23 -15.24
C ASP A 273 -23.25 26.58 -14.88
N THR A 274 -23.06 27.71 -14.20
CA THR A 274 -21.74 28.16 -13.72
C THR A 274 -21.24 27.31 -12.54
N LEU A 275 -22.16 26.91 -11.64
CA LEU A 275 -21.80 26.24 -10.38
C LEU A 275 -21.92 24.71 -10.45
N ALA A 276 -22.28 24.11 -11.58
CA ALA A 276 -22.24 22.66 -11.75
C ALA A 276 -20.79 22.15 -11.61
N GLY A 277 -20.61 20.99 -10.96
CA GLY A 277 -19.28 20.43 -10.73
C GLY A 277 -19.18 19.50 -9.53
N ASP A 278 -17.94 19.14 -9.21
CA ASP A 278 -17.60 18.22 -8.12
C ASP A 278 -17.29 19.02 -6.84
N TYR A 279 -18.02 18.72 -5.77
CA TYR A 279 -17.91 19.39 -4.48
C TYR A 279 -17.49 18.40 -3.38
N PRO A 280 -16.82 18.89 -2.32
CA PRO A 280 -16.54 18.09 -1.14
C PRO A 280 -17.82 17.49 -0.58
N LYS A 281 -17.72 16.28 -0.01
CA LYS A 281 -18.89 15.59 0.57
C LYS A 281 -19.58 16.43 1.65
N THR A 282 -18.83 17.26 2.36
CA THR A 282 -19.30 18.17 3.40
C THR A 282 -20.10 19.36 2.86
N PHE A 283 -19.98 19.67 1.57
CA PHE A 283 -20.75 20.74 0.93
C PHE A 283 -22.23 20.37 0.88
N LYS A 284 -23.06 21.21 1.48
CA LYS A 284 -24.50 21.04 1.57
C LYS A 284 -25.17 21.68 0.36
N PHE A 285 -25.74 20.83 -0.50
CA PHE A 285 -26.50 21.25 -1.67
C PHE A 285 -27.98 20.93 -1.48
N VAL A 286 -28.80 21.98 -1.26
CA VAL A 286 -30.27 21.89 -1.19
C VAL A 286 -30.96 22.57 -2.39
N GLY A 287 -30.16 22.97 -3.38
CA GLY A 287 -30.55 23.80 -4.53
C GLY A 287 -29.72 25.09 -4.59
N TRP A 288 -29.53 25.65 -5.79
CA TRP A 288 -28.82 26.93 -5.97
C TRP A 288 -29.73 28.14 -5.70
N HIS A 289 -30.99 28.03 -6.09
CA HIS A 289 -32.01 29.08 -5.99
C HIS A 289 -33.40 28.47 -5.73
N PRO A 290 -34.42 29.29 -5.42
CA PRO A 290 -35.80 28.84 -5.32
C PRO A 290 -36.27 28.14 -6.59
N GLN A 291 -37.07 27.08 -6.44
CA GLN A 291 -37.51 26.17 -7.53
C GLN A 291 -36.39 25.45 -8.31
N CYS A 292 -35.16 25.39 -7.78
CA CYS A 292 -34.07 24.66 -8.44
C CYS A 292 -34.41 23.16 -8.55
N ARG A 293 -34.21 22.60 -9.75
CA ARG A 293 -34.38 21.17 -10.08
C ARG A 293 -33.04 20.46 -10.31
N CYS A 294 -31.93 21.15 -10.11
CA CYS A 294 -30.61 20.51 -10.15
C CYS A 294 -30.49 19.49 -9.01
N PHE A 295 -29.66 18.48 -9.21
CA PHE A 295 -29.54 17.35 -8.31
C PHE A 295 -28.07 17.02 -8.09
N ALA A 296 -27.79 16.31 -7.00
CA ALA A 296 -26.46 15.80 -6.71
C ALA A 296 -26.44 14.28 -6.86
N VAL A 297 -25.30 13.73 -7.27
CA VAL A 297 -25.00 12.30 -7.24
C VAL A 297 -23.75 12.05 -6.40
N PRO A 298 -23.66 10.94 -5.65
CA PRO A 298 -22.51 10.66 -4.82
C PRO A 298 -21.29 10.27 -5.67
N ILE A 299 -20.11 10.80 -5.31
CA ILE A 299 -18.82 10.36 -5.86
C ILE A 299 -18.28 9.28 -4.92
N MET A 300 -18.07 8.08 -5.46
CA MET A 300 -17.59 6.93 -4.70
C MET A 300 -16.06 6.89 -4.65
N ALA A 301 -15.52 6.35 -3.55
CA ALA A 301 -14.13 5.92 -3.47
C ALA A 301 -13.83 4.84 -4.53
N ASP A 302 -12.56 4.65 -4.88
CA ASP A 302 -12.17 3.56 -5.76
C ASP A 302 -12.49 2.19 -5.14
N TYR A 303 -12.86 1.23 -5.98
CA TYR A 303 -13.34 -0.09 -5.55
C TYR A 303 -12.30 -0.85 -4.70
N ASP A 304 -11.02 -0.74 -5.05
CA ASP A 304 -9.94 -1.38 -4.31
C ASP A 304 -9.68 -0.69 -2.96
N GLU A 305 -9.75 0.65 -2.90
CA GLU A 305 -9.68 1.43 -1.66
C GLU A 305 -10.85 1.12 -0.73
N TYR A 306 -12.06 0.99 -1.28
CA TYR A 306 -13.25 0.63 -0.50
C TYR A 306 -13.09 -0.75 0.16
N ASN A 307 -12.67 -1.77 -0.60
CA ASN A 307 -12.47 -3.11 -0.06
C ASN A 307 -11.32 -3.18 0.95
N LYS A 308 -10.21 -2.47 0.69
CA LYS A 308 -9.09 -2.34 1.64
C LYS A 308 -9.52 -1.63 2.93
N ASN A 309 -10.25 -0.52 2.82
CA ASN A 309 -10.77 0.22 3.96
C ASN A 309 -11.75 -0.61 4.79
N ARG A 310 -12.63 -1.37 4.14
CA ARG A 310 -13.54 -2.30 4.81
C ARG A 310 -12.79 -3.40 5.55
N ALA A 311 -11.79 -4.02 4.91
CA ALA A 311 -10.96 -5.05 5.54
C ALA A 311 -10.14 -4.49 6.72
N ASN A 312 -9.60 -3.28 6.59
CA ASN A 312 -8.84 -2.62 7.64
C ASN A 312 -9.73 -2.20 8.82
N ARG A 313 -10.95 -1.75 8.55
CA ARG A 313 -11.97 -1.49 9.57
C ARG A 313 -12.33 -2.75 10.35
N LEU A 314 -12.61 -3.86 9.65
CA LEU A 314 -12.88 -5.16 10.28
C LEU A 314 -11.69 -5.60 11.16
N LYS A 315 -10.46 -5.47 10.67
CA LYS A 315 -9.25 -5.75 11.45
C LYS A 315 -9.12 -4.85 12.69
N ALA A 316 -9.45 -3.58 12.59
CA ALA A 316 -9.41 -2.64 13.71
C ALA A 316 -10.48 -2.97 14.77
N ILE A 317 -11.70 -3.31 14.33
CA ILE A 317 -12.80 -3.77 15.22
C ILE A 317 -12.38 -5.04 15.98
N VAL A 318 -11.85 -6.05 15.28
CA VAL A 318 -11.34 -7.28 15.91
C VAL A 318 -10.21 -7.02 16.92
N LYS A 319 -9.42 -5.96 16.69
CA LYS A 319 -8.31 -5.55 17.56
C LYS A 319 -8.69 -4.53 18.65
N GLY A 320 -9.96 -4.12 18.73
CA GLY A 320 -10.40 -3.08 19.67
C GLY A 320 -9.79 -1.69 19.42
N ALA A 321 -9.26 -1.44 18.21
CA ALA A 321 -8.61 -0.18 17.84
C ALA A 321 -9.54 0.76 17.07
N GLN A 322 -9.39 2.08 17.24
CA GLN A 322 -10.13 3.04 16.42
C GLN A 322 -9.60 3.07 14.99
N TYR A 323 -10.47 2.82 14.02
CA TYR A 323 -10.14 2.90 12.61
C TYR A 323 -10.26 4.34 12.08
N LYS A 324 -9.13 4.95 11.70
CA LYS A 324 -9.10 6.22 10.97
C LYS A 324 -8.96 5.92 9.47
N SER A 325 -10.04 6.14 8.72
CA SER A 325 -10.02 5.91 7.26
C SER A 325 -9.05 6.85 6.57
N LEU A 326 -8.16 6.32 5.73
CA LEU A 326 -7.36 7.13 4.82
C LEU A 326 -8.28 7.75 3.76
N PRO A 327 -8.08 9.03 3.40
CA PRO A 327 -8.87 9.68 2.35
C PRO A 327 -8.59 9.01 1.00
N SER A 328 -9.66 8.66 0.27
CA SER A 328 -9.60 8.10 -1.08
C SER A 328 -8.86 9.02 -2.05
N ARG A 329 -8.20 8.46 -3.07
CA ARG A 329 -7.65 9.25 -4.18
C ARG A 329 -8.72 10.06 -4.92
N ARG A 330 -9.96 9.60 -4.95
CA ARG A 330 -11.13 10.31 -5.53
C ARG A 330 -11.76 11.34 -4.59
N THR A 331 -11.20 11.55 -3.40
CA THR A 331 -11.74 12.53 -2.45
C THR A 331 -11.74 13.92 -3.05
N VAL A 332 -12.91 14.53 -3.16
CA VAL A 332 -13.04 15.91 -3.59
C VAL A 332 -12.67 16.80 -2.41
N LYS A 333 -11.49 17.39 -2.48
CA LYS A 333 -10.91 18.15 -1.36
C LYS A 333 -11.41 19.59 -1.30
N ASP A 334 -11.70 20.20 -2.44
CA ASP A 334 -12.00 21.64 -2.58
C ASP A 334 -13.25 21.83 -3.45
N VAL A 335 -13.91 22.97 -3.31
CA VAL A 335 -15.01 23.39 -4.19
C VAL A 335 -14.46 23.75 -5.60
N PRO A 336 -15.28 23.64 -6.67
CA PRO A 336 -14.83 23.98 -8.03
C PRO A 336 -14.25 25.38 -8.14
N LYS A 337 -13.29 25.59 -9.04
CA LYS A 337 -12.74 26.93 -9.33
C LYS A 337 -13.85 27.92 -9.71
N ALA A 338 -14.78 27.51 -10.55
CA ALA A 338 -15.93 28.33 -10.96
C ALA A 338 -16.77 28.81 -9.76
N PHE A 339 -16.90 27.98 -8.71
CA PHE A 339 -17.57 28.39 -7.48
C PHE A 339 -16.79 29.48 -6.76
N ARG A 340 -15.47 29.34 -6.62
CA ARG A 340 -14.63 30.35 -5.95
C ARG A 340 -14.59 31.68 -6.71
N ASP A 341 -14.43 31.61 -8.02
CA ASP A 341 -14.45 32.78 -8.90
C ASP A 341 -15.79 33.51 -8.77
N TYR A 342 -16.89 32.75 -8.79
CA TYR A 342 -18.22 33.31 -8.63
C TYR A 342 -18.41 33.96 -7.26
N ILE A 343 -18.03 33.29 -6.16
CA ILE A 343 -18.10 33.86 -4.80
C ILE A 343 -17.30 35.16 -4.71
N SER A 344 -16.09 35.19 -5.28
CA SER A 344 -15.26 36.41 -5.33
C SER A 344 -15.95 37.54 -6.10
N SER A 345 -16.60 37.23 -7.23
CA SER A 345 -17.31 38.22 -8.05
C SER A 345 -18.58 38.82 -7.39
N ILE A 346 -19.09 38.19 -6.33
CA ILE A 346 -20.29 38.64 -5.62
C ILE A 346 -19.99 39.15 -4.21
N GLU A 347 -18.76 39.02 -3.72
CA GLU A 347 -18.41 39.30 -2.32
C GLU A 347 -18.84 40.71 -1.87
N GLU A 348 -18.44 41.74 -2.61
CA GLU A 348 -18.83 43.13 -2.29
C GLU A 348 -20.34 43.35 -2.40
N ARG A 349 -20.97 42.79 -3.44
CA ARG A 349 -22.43 42.93 -3.63
C ARG A 349 -23.23 42.22 -2.55
N ALA A 350 -22.72 41.10 -2.04
CA ALA A 350 -23.39 40.27 -1.05
C ALA A 350 -23.50 40.94 0.32
N LYS A 351 -22.60 41.88 0.66
CA LYS A 351 -22.65 42.64 1.93
C LYS A 351 -23.99 43.39 2.11
N GLY A 352 -24.59 43.85 1.02
CA GLY A 352 -25.88 44.57 1.04
C GLY A 352 -27.13 43.67 0.93
N TRP A 353 -26.98 42.34 0.86
CA TRP A 353 -28.11 41.45 0.62
C TRP A 353 -28.93 41.21 1.88
N LYS A 354 -30.25 41.38 1.77
CA LYS A 354 -31.21 41.09 2.86
C LYS A 354 -31.34 39.59 3.17
N SER A 355 -31.05 38.73 2.21
CA SER A 355 -31.14 37.28 2.34
C SER A 355 -30.04 36.62 1.52
N MET A 356 -29.31 35.69 2.14
CA MET A 356 -28.23 34.98 1.47
C MET A 356 -28.78 33.76 0.69
N PRO A 357 -28.27 33.48 -0.52
CA PRO A 357 -28.54 32.24 -1.23
C PRO A 357 -28.18 30.99 -0.42
N TYR A 358 -28.83 29.86 -0.73
CA TYR A 358 -28.71 28.62 0.05
C TYR A 358 -27.27 28.13 0.15
N TYR A 359 -26.54 28.14 -0.96
CA TYR A 359 -25.15 27.70 -1.00
C TYR A 359 -24.19 28.58 -0.18
N ILE A 360 -24.56 29.82 0.12
CA ILE A 360 -23.80 30.69 1.05
C ILE A 360 -24.25 30.41 2.48
N ARG A 361 -25.56 30.50 2.73
CA ARG A 361 -26.17 30.26 4.04
C ARG A 361 -25.73 28.94 4.67
N ASP A 362 -25.73 27.89 3.85
CA ASP A 362 -25.54 26.53 4.34
C ASP A 362 -24.06 26.13 4.41
N ASN A 363 -23.17 26.79 3.66
CA ASN A 363 -21.76 26.38 3.54
C ASN A 363 -20.74 27.40 4.08
N PHE A 364 -21.14 28.61 4.47
CA PHE A 364 -20.23 29.61 5.05
C PHE A 364 -20.47 29.82 6.56
N ASN A 365 -19.41 30.18 7.29
CA ASN A 365 -19.52 30.49 8.72
C ASN A 365 -20.41 31.73 8.92
N GLY A 366 -21.35 31.63 9.85
CA GLY A 366 -22.37 32.68 10.05
C GLY A 366 -23.29 32.92 8.84
N GLY A 367 -23.23 32.07 7.81
CA GLY A 367 -23.99 32.23 6.57
C GLY A 367 -23.59 33.44 5.73
N LYS A 368 -22.34 33.93 5.86
CA LYS A 368 -21.82 35.12 5.16
C LYS A 368 -20.50 34.79 4.46
N ILE A 369 -20.27 35.36 3.28
CA ILE A 369 -19.02 35.15 2.52
C ILE A 369 -17.78 35.52 3.36
N SER A 370 -17.84 36.63 4.10
CA SER A 370 -16.76 37.11 4.97
C SER A 370 -16.40 36.16 6.12
N GLY A 371 -17.26 35.20 6.46
CA GLY A 371 -16.96 34.16 7.45
C GLY A 371 -16.12 33.01 6.91
N GLY A 372 -15.90 32.95 5.59
CA GLY A 372 -15.26 31.81 4.92
C GLY A 372 -16.13 30.55 4.93
N LEU A 373 -15.68 29.51 4.21
CA LEU A 373 -16.38 28.23 4.19
C LEU A 373 -16.34 27.54 5.57
N LYS A 374 -17.39 26.77 5.88
CA LYS A 374 -17.49 25.99 7.11
C LYS A 374 -16.38 24.94 7.19
N THR A 375 -15.92 24.67 8.42
CA THR A 375 -14.88 23.67 8.71
C THR A 375 -15.22 22.32 8.07
N GLY A 376 -14.30 21.78 7.28
CA GLY A 376 -14.48 20.54 6.53
C GLY A 376 -14.92 20.73 5.08
N ILE A 377 -15.33 21.93 4.66
CA ILE A 377 -15.44 22.33 3.25
C ILE A 377 -14.15 23.08 2.93
N ALA A 378 -13.14 22.44 2.33
CA ALA A 378 -11.87 23.13 2.14
C ALA A 378 -12.06 24.30 1.16
N SER A 379 -11.63 25.47 1.59
CA SER A 379 -11.33 26.65 0.79
C SER A 379 -9.90 27.03 1.14
N LYS A 380 -8.94 26.89 0.23
CA LYS A 380 -7.73 27.74 0.36
C LYS A 380 -8.21 29.20 0.24
N ALA A 381 -7.97 29.96 1.29
CA ALA A 381 -8.76 31.10 1.75
C ALA A 381 -8.79 32.33 0.82
N MET A 382 -9.92 33.04 0.83
CA MET A 382 -10.01 34.48 0.57
C MET A 382 -9.66 35.21 1.87
N ASN A 383 -8.53 35.92 1.89
CA ASN A 383 -8.25 37.12 2.71
C ASN A 383 -6.90 37.67 2.26
N THR A 384 -6.84 38.97 2.00
CA THR A 384 -5.62 39.73 1.66
C THR A 384 -4.68 39.78 2.86
N VAL A 385 -3.92 38.70 3.04
CA VAL A 385 -2.68 38.75 3.80
C VAL A 385 -1.54 38.60 2.81
N GLU A 386 -0.57 39.51 2.82
CA GLU A 386 0.67 39.32 2.07
C GLU A 386 1.30 38.01 2.54
N PRO A 387 1.32 36.97 1.70
CA PRO A 387 1.87 35.70 2.11
C PRO A 387 3.36 35.87 2.34
N CYS A 388 3.92 35.08 3.26
CA CYS A 388 5.36 35.05 3.48
C CYS A 388 6.05 34.32 2.31
N THR A 389 6.06 34.97 1.14
CA THR A 389 6.57 34.42 -0.13
C THR A 389 8.09 34.24 -0.12
N ASP A 390 8.78 34.91 0.80
CA ASP A 390 10.19 34.73 1.11
C ASP A 390 10.52 33.30 1.57
N PHE A 391 9.56 32.56 2.12
CA PHE A 391 9.72 31.14 2.50
C PHE A 391 9.25 30.16 1.41
N ASP A 392 8.85 30.63 0.23
CA ASP A 392 8.28 29.74 -0.80
C ASP A 392 9.27 28.65 -1.25
N SER A 393 10.57 28.98 -1.32
CA SER A 393 11.64 28.03 -1.62
C SER A 393 11.76 26.94 -0.55
N ASP A 394 11.74 27.32 0.72
CA ASP A 394 11.84 26.39 1.85
C ASP A 394 10.60 25.50 1.93
N ILE A 395 9.41 26.08 1.79
CA ILE A 395 8.14 25.35 1.78
C ILE A 395 8.08 24.38 0.60
N ALA A 396 8.57 24.78 -0.58
CA ALA A 396 8.67 23.89 -1.74
C ALA A 396 9.63 22.72 -1.47
N TYR A 397 10.78 22.99 -0.84
CA TYR A 397 11.72 21.96 -0.41
C TYR A 397 11.08 20.99 0.58
N TYR A 398 10.48 21.48 1.67
CA TYR A 398 9.87 20.62 2.69
C TYR A 398 8.69 19.83 2.13
N LYS A 399 7.86 20.40 1.25
CA LYS A 399 6.77 19.63 0.60
C LYS A 399 7.29 18.56 -0.32
N ARG A 400 8.31 18.86 -1.13
CA ARG A 400 8.95 17.88 -2.03
C ARG A 400 9.49 16.68 -1.24
N TRP A 401 10.00 16.95 -0.04
CA TRP A 401 10.60 15.95 0.83
C TRP A 401 9.69 15.49 1.99
N ALA A 402 8.44 15.93 2.03
CA ALA A 402 7.54 15.71 3.17
C ALA A 402 7.25 14.22 3.37
N TYR A 403 6.92 13.53 2.27
CA TYR A 403 6.76 12.09 2.28
C TYR A 403 8.06 11.42 2.72
N SER A 404 9.20 11.83 2.19
CA SER A 404 10.49 11.20 2.47
C SER A 404 10.92 11.30 3.92
N PHE A 405 10.81 12.45 4.58
CA PHE A 405 11.26 12.57 5.98
C PHE A 405 10.14 12.39 7.02
N GLY A 406 8.89 12.19 6.56
CA GLY A 406 7.72 12.13 7.45
C GLY A 406 7.42 13.48 8.08
N LEU A 407 7.56 14.55 7.30
CA LEU A 407 7.36 15.92 7.76
C LEU A 407 5.86 16.21 7.84
N ASP A 408 5.45 16.82 8.94
CA ASP A 408 4.13 17.46 9.00
C ASP A 408 4.21 18.85 8.39
N VAL A 409 3.90 18.94 7.10
CA VAL A 409 3.84 20.22 6.35
C VAL A 409 2.42 20.78 6.27
N SER A 410 1.47 20.21 7.04
CA SER A 410 0.04 20.53 6.93
C SER A 410 -0.27 21.98 7.33
N SER A 411 0.54 22.54 8.22
CA SER A 411 0.47 23.90 8.73
C SER A 411 1.18 24.93 7.84
N LEU A 412 2.24 24.54 7.10
CA LEU A 412 3.11 25.46 6.35
C LEU A 412 2.37 26.33 5.34
N ASP A 413 1.49 25.74 4.52
CA ASP A 413 0.69 26.49 3.55
C ASP A 413 -0.29 27.45 4.23
N THR A 414 -0.84 27.03 5.37
CA THR A 414 -1.81 27.84 6.12
C THR A 414 -1.12 29.04 6.77
N LEU A 415 0.07 28.82 7.34
CA LEU A 415 0.90 29.86 7.96
C LEU A 415 1.52 30.81 6.94
N ARG A 416 1.98 30.28 5.79
CA ARG A 416 2.44 31.10 4.65
C ARG A 416 1.36 32.02 4.14
N ASN A 417 0.14 31.51 3.97
CA ASN A 417 -0.98 32.30 3.48
C ASN A 417 -1.64 33.18 4.55
N SER A 418 -1.27 33.03 5.84
CA SER A 418 -1.76 33.88 6.92
C SER A 418 -0.84 35.07 7.24
N GLY A 419 0.29 35.22 6.52
CA GLY A 419 1.29 36.28 6.71
C GLY A 419 1.94 36.34 8.09
N ASN A 420 1.68 35.34 8.95
CA ASN A 420 2.23 35.29 10.29
C ASN A 420 3.66 34.73 10.23
N ARG A 421 4.60 35.60 9.85
CA ARG A 421 6.03 35.26 9.67
C ARG A 421 6.61 34.56 10.90
N ALA A 422 6.35 35.05 12.10
CA ALA A 422 6.89 34.46 13.34
C ALA A 422 6.38 33.02 13.56
N ALA A 423 5.08 32.77 13.35
CA ALA A 423 4.52 31.43 13.47
C ALA A 423 4.99 30.50 12.34
N LEU A 424 5.15 31.02 11.12
CA LEU A 424 5.70 30.27 9.99
C LEU A 424 7.16 29.88 10.23
N THR A 425 8.00 30.80 10.70
CA THR A 425 9.39 30.52 11.07
C THR A 425 9.46 29.44 12.15
N GLY A 426 8.69 29.59 13.23
CA GLY A 426 8.67 28.58 14.30
C GLY A 426 8.17 27.20 13.85
N GLU A 427 7.31 27.14 12.83
CA GLU A 427 6.86 25.87 12.26
C GLU A 427 7.87 25.28 11.28
N ILE A 428 8.52 26.12 10.47
CA ILE A 428 9.66 25.73 9.63
C ILE A 428 10.77 25.16 10.50
N ASP A 429 11.12 25.80 11.62
CA ASP A 429 12.14 25.30 12.54
C ASP A 429 11.78 23.92 13.09
N LYS A 430 10.49 23.66 13.41
CA LYS A 430 10.06 22.32 13.83
C LYS A 430 10.20 21.30 12.71
N VAL A 431 9.73 21.64 11.51
CA VAL A 431 9.82 20.77 10.33
C VAL A 431 11.28 20.47 9.99
N ASP A 432 12.13 21.49 10.05
CA ASP A 432 13.57 21.38 9.79
C ASP A 432 14.26 20.53 10.85
N ASN A 433 13.92 20.69 12.13
CA ASN A 433 14.44 19.84 13.20
C ASN A 433 14.09 18.36 12.99
N VAL A 434 12.85 18.06 12.57
CA VAL A 434 12.43 16.68 12.23
C VAL A 434 13.19 16.17 11.02
N LEU A 435 13.34 17.00 9.97
CA LEU A 435 14.11 16.65 8.78
C LEU A 435 15.56 16.34 9.14
N LEU A 436 16.22 17.23 9.88
CA LEU A 436 17.61 17.11 10.28
C LEU A 436 17.82 15.90 11.19
N GLN A 437 16.92 15.67 12.14
CA GLN A 437 16.96 14.48 12.98
C GLN A 437 16.84 13.21 12.14
N ARG A 438 15.82 13.12 11.29
CA ARG A 438 15.60 11.95 10.43
C ARG A 438 16.76 11.74 9.45
N LYS A 439 17.30 12.82 8.89
CA LYS A 439 18.46 12.81 7.99
C LYS A 439 19.71 12.32 8.73
N ARG A 440 19.94 12.77 9.98
CA ARG A 440 21.04 12.26 10.82
C ARG A 440 20.87 10.77 11.13
N GLU A 441 19.67 10.33 11.47
CA GLU A 441 19.36 8.93 11.73
C GLU A 441 19.58 8.06 10.49
N TRP A 442 19.14 8.52 9.32
CA TRP A 442 19.37 7.86 8.03
C TRP A 442 20.85 7.85 7.66
N LEU A 443 21.56 8.97 7.79
CA LEU A 443 23.00 9.07 7.54
C LEU A 443 23.77 8.10 8.45
N ARG A 444 23.38 8.01 9.73
CA ARG A 444 23.96 7.05 10.66
C ARG A 444 23.67 5.62 10.23
N ALA A 445 22.42 5.27 9.93
CA ALA A 445 22.05 3.92 9.53
C ALA A 445 22.72 3.46 8.22
N ILE A 446 22.81 4.35 7.22
CA ILE A 446 23.46 4.05 5.94
C ILE A 446 24.99 3.97 6.11
N SER A 447 25.59 4.85 6.92
CA SER A 447 27.02 4.80 7.23
C SER A 447 27.38 3.56 8.03
N ASP A 448 26.60 3.20 9.06
CA ASP A 448 26.85 2.01 9.87
C ASP A 448 26.83 0.73 9.01
N LEU A 449 25.90 0.63 8.04
CA LEU A 449 25.85 -0.48 7.10
C LEU A 449 27.00 -0.44 6.09
N ARG A 450 27.30 0.73 5.52
CA ARG A 450 28.42 0.90 4.56
C ARG A 450 29.76 0.55 5.21
N ASP A 451 30.01 1.08 6.40
CA ASP A 451 31.20 0.79 7.20
C ASP A 451 31.31 -0.71 7.49
N PHE A 452 30.22 -1.37 7.85
CA PHE A 452 30.20 -2.81 8.09
C PHE A 452 30.52 -3.62 6.81
N ILE A 453 29.97 -3.22 5.66
CA ILE A 453 30.27 -3.86 4.37
C ILE A 453 31.75 -3.70 3.99
N GLU A 454 32.30 -2.49 4.17
CA GLU A 454 33.68 -2.16 3.80
C GLU A 454 34.71 -2.78 4.76
N LYS A 455 34.46 -2.73 6.07
CA LYS A 455 35.41 -3.13 7.11
C LYS A 455 35.27 -4.61 7.50
N ASP A 456 34.04 -5.11 7.68
CA ASP A 456 33.79 -6.43 8.28
C ASP A 456 33.43 -7.54 7.28
N MET A 457 32.81 -7.20 6.13
CA MET A 457 32.41 -8.15 5.08
C MET A 457 33.45 -8.38 3.99
N LYS A 458 34.69 -7.90 4.17
CA LYS A 458 35.76 -8.10 3.20
C LYS A 458 35.97 -9.60 2.92
N GLY A 459 35.92 -9.99 1.65
CA GLY A 459 36.05 -11.40 1.21
C GLY A 459 34.73 -12.15 0.96
N PHE A 460 33.57 -11.52 1.19
CA PHE A 460 32.25 -12.09 0.91
C PHE A 460 31.53 -11.30 -0.20
N ALA A 461 32.03 -11.37 -1.44
CA ALA A 461 31.63 -10.49 -2.55
C ALA A 461 30.11 -10.51 -2.84
N ASP A 462 29.46 -11.67 -2.76
CA ASP A 462 28.02 -11.78 -3.01
C ASP A 462 27.19 -11.08 -1.93
N LEU A 463 27.58 -11.23 -0.66
CA LEU A 463 26.94 -10.50 0.45
C LEU A 463 27.21 -9.00 0.33
N GLN A 464 28.44 -8.58 0.00
CA GLN A 464 28.75 -7.17 -0.22
C GLN A 464 27.86 -6.58 -1.32
N LYS A 465 27.66 -7.30 -2.43
CA LYS A 465 26.77 -6.88 -3.52
C LYS A 465 25.30 -6.81 -3.09
N GLU A 466 24.80 -7.81 -2.36
CA GLU A 466 23.43 -7.83 -1.85
C GLU A 466 23.14 -6.61 -0.97
N TYR A 467 23.98 -6.37 0.04
CA TYR A 467 23.76 -5.27 0.99
C TYR A 467 24.06 -3.90 0.38
N THR A 468 24.95 -3.82 -0.62
CA THR A 468 25.14 -2.60 -1.43
C THR A 468 23.90 -2.27 -2.24
N ASN A 469 23.21 -3.27 -2.81
CA ASN A 469 21.94 -3.03 -3.52
C ASN A 469 20.86 -2.50 -2.56
N ILE A 470 20.85 -2.95 -1.30
CA ILE A 470 19.94 -2.42 -0.27
C ILE A 470 20.29 -0.96 0.05
N ILE A 471 21.57 -0.61 0.17
CA ILE A 471 22.01 0.79 0.30
C ILE A 471 21.46 1.62 -0.87
N ASN A 472 21.73 1.19 -2.11
CA ASN A 472 21.31 1.90 -3.33
C ASN A 472 19.78 2.09 -3.41
N ALA A 473 19.01 1.08 -3.03
CA ALA A 473 17.54 1.16 -3.00
C ALA A 473 17.00 2.13 -1.93
N ASN A 474 17.81 2.46 -0.92
CA ASN A 474 17.46 3.34 0.19
C ASN A 474 18.28 4.65 0.18
N GLU A 475 18.86 5.02 -0.96
CA GLU A 475 19.54 6.29 -1.18
C GLU A 475 18.59 7.49 -1.15
N VAL A 476 19.20 8.68 -1.21
CA VAL A 476 18.50 9.96 -1.17
C VAL A 476 17.57 10.11 -2.37
N HIS A 477 16.28 9.84 -2.15
CA HIS A 477 15.26 9.99 -3.18
C HIS A 477 13.91 10.42 -2.59
N THR A 478 13.17 11.25 -3.32
CA THR A 478 11.89 11.82 -2.86
C THR A 478 10.74 10.80 -2.80
N SER A 479 10.93 9.61 -3.37
CA SER A 479 9.98 8.48 -3.27
C SER A 479 10.33 7.49 -2.17
N ASN A 480 11.45 7.69 -1.47
CA ASN A 480 11.88 6.84 -0.37
C ASN A 480 11.43 7.46 0.94
N TYR A 481 10.62 6.75 1.72
CA TYR A 481 10.27 7.17 3.08
C TYR A 481 11.36 6.75 4.06
N TYR A 482 12.06 7.72 4.63
CA TYR A 482 13.26 7.53 5.45
C TYR A 482 12.95 6.84 6.77
N GLY A 483 11.73 6.95 7.32
CA GLY A 483 11.34 6.13 8.47
C GLY A 483 11.42 4.63 8.14
N ASP A 484 10.91 4.24 6.96
CA ASP A 484 11.03 2.87 6.47
C ASP A 484 12.47 2.56 6.05
N CYS A 485 13.18 3.48 5.39
CA CYS A 485 14.56 3.26 4.99
C CYS A 485 15.49 3.08 6.18
N ILE A 486 15.37 3.88 7.25
CA ILE A 486 16.13 3.71 8.50
C ILE A 486 15.85 2.32 9.07
N THR A 487 14.57 1.95 9.18
CA THR A 487 14.18 0.63 9.68
C THR A 487 14.76 -0.48 8.81
N LYS A 488 14.67 -0.36 7.48
CA LYS A 488 15.22 -1.32 6.52
C LYS A 488 16.74 -1.38 6.58
N LEU A 489 17.43 -0.27 6.74
CA LEU A 489 18.90 -0.19 6.86
C LEU A 489 19.37 -0.77 8.19
N GLN A 490 18.69 -0.50 9.31
CA GLN A 490 18.97 -1.09 10.62
C GLN A 490 18.68 -2.60 10.66
N GLN A 491 17.57 -3.01 10.05
CA GLN A 491 17.25 -4.43 9.84
C GLN A 491 18.27 -5.08 8.92
N ALA A 492 18.67 -4.41 7.84
CA ALA A 492 19.70 -4.88 6.93
C ALA A 492 21.05 -4.97 7.63
N LEU A 493 21.42 -4.05 8.53
CA LEU A 493 22.64 -4.16 9.33
C LEU A 493 22.56 -5.33 10.32
N SER A 494 21.42 -5.52 10.99
CA SER A 494 21.22 -6.64 11.91
C SER A 494 21.24 -7.98 11.17
N LYS A 495 20.61 -8.03 10.00
CA LYS A 495 20.61 -9.18 9.10
C LYS A 495 22.00 -9.39 8.51
N ALA A 496 22.70 -8.36 8.07
CA ALA A 496 24.08 -8.38 7.60
C ALA A 496 25.02 -8.94 8.67
N LYS A 497 24.88 -8.52 9.93
CA LYS A 497 25.64 -9.10 11.06
C LYS A 497 25.33 -10.58 11.24
N THR A 498 24.05 -10.95 11.17
CA THR A 498 23.61 -12.34 11.32
C THR A 498 24.03 -13.21 10.14
N ASP A 499 23.90 -12.72 8.92
CA ASP A 499 24.26 -13.39 7.68
C ASP A 499 25.77 -13.44 7.52
N LEU A 500 26.51 -12.43 7.98
CA LEU A 500 27.97 -12.51 8.09
C LEU A 500 28.38 -13.50 9.18
N GLN A 501 27.70 -13.54 10.33
CA GLN A 501 27.97 -14.56 11.36
C GLN A 501 27.61 -15.95 10.85
N LYS A 502 26.51 -16.11 10.12
CA LYS A 502 26.11 -17.37 9.49
C LYS A 502 27.05 -17.74 8.37
N ALA A 503 27.45 -16.82 7.50
CA ALA A 503 28.41 -17.04 6.43
C ALA A 503 29.80 -17.30 7.00
N LYS A 504 30.24 -16.64 8.08
CA LYS A 504 31.45 -17.00 8.83
C LYS A 504 31.29 -18.35 9.52
N ALA A 505 30.10 -18.67 10.01
CA ALA A 505 29.76 -19.96 10.61
C ALA A 505 29.47 -21.05 9.56
N GLU A 506 29.24 -20.72 8.28
CA GLU A 506 28.99 -21.61 7.13
C GLU A 506 30.25 -21.78 6.31
N VAL A 507 31.11 -20.79 6.27
CA VAL A 507 32.54 -20.94 6.07
C VAL A 507 33.02 -21.88 7.18
N ALA A 508 32.64 -21.68 8.45
CA ALA A 508 32.97 -22.62 9.53
C ALA A 508 32.17 -23.95 9.56
N LYS A 509 31.01 -24.03 8.91
CA LYS A 509 30.15 -25.22 8.77
C LYS A 509 30.21 -25.82 7.37
N GLY A 510 31.04 -25.29 6.47
CA GLY A 510 31.61 -26.00 5.31
C GLY A 510 32.38 -27.23 5.76
N GLY A 511 32.36 -27.47 7.08
CA GLY A 511 32.83 -28.60 7.82
C GLY A 511 34.35 -28.54 7.96
N ASP A 512 34.97 -27.62 7.21
CA ASP A 512 36.36 -27.32 7.32
C ASP A 512 36.58 -26.50 8.60
N ASN A 513 37.37 -27.06 9.50
CA ASN A 513 37.96 -26.39 10.65
C ASN A 513 39.47 -26.27 10.41
N PRO A 514 39.92 -25.33 9.54
CA PRO A 514 41.28 -25.32 9.04
C PRO A 514 42.27 -25.21 10.19
N HIS A 515 43.39 -25.91 10.05
CA HIS A 515 44.45 -25.81 11.03
C HIS A 515 44.94 -24.36 11.16
N PRO A 516 45.11 -23.80 12.38
CA PRO A 516 45.56 -22.41 12.58
C PRO A 516 46.93 -22.05 11.97
N ALA A 517 47.69 -23.06 11.53
CA ALA A 517 49.00 -22.91 10.91
C ALA A 517 48.91 -22.63 9.40
N LEU A 518 47.74 -22.85 8.80
CA LEU A 518 47.49 -22.61 7.39
C LEU A 518 47.42 -21.11 7.09
N ARG A 519 47.85 -20.73 5.89
CA ARG A 519 47.84 -19.35 5.41
C ARG A 519 46.78 -19.20 4.32
N THR A 520 46.08 -18.06 4.33
CA THR A 520 45.07 -17.74 3.30
C THR A 520 45.68 -17.48 1.92
N ALA A 521 47.01 -17.35 1.82
CA ALA A 521 47.76 -17.33 0.58
C ALA A 521 49.19 -17.85 0.81
N TYR A 522 49.74 -18.56 -0.18
CA TYR A 522 51.11 -19.05 -0.19
C TYR A 522 51.87 -18.49 -1.40
N THR A 523 52.76 -17.54 -1.17
CA THR A 523 53.57 -16.85 -2.19
C THR A 523 54.98 -17.44 -2.35
N SER A 524 55.42 -18.31 -1.44
CA SER A 524 56.73 -18.98 -1.48
C SER A 524 56.66 -20.41 -0.94
N ASP A 525 57.65 -21.24 -1.28
CA ASP A 525 57.76 -22.62 -0.76
C ASP A 525 58.02 -22.63 0.76
N ILE A 526 58.83 -21.68 1.24
CA ILE A 526 59.16 -21.50 2.67
C ILE A 526 57.90 -21.35 3.53
N GLN A 527 56.86 -20.69 3.03
CA GLN A 527 55.62 -20.55 3.78
C GLN A 527 54.91 -21.90 4.00
N VAL A 528 55.05 -22.84 3.08
CA VAL A 528 54.56 -24.21 3.24
C VAL A 528 55.41 -24.94 4.28
N ASP A 529 56.74 -24.82 4.20
CA ASP A 529 57.67 -25.37 5.21
C ASP A 529 57.30 -24.92 6.63
N GLU A 530 57.09 -23.61 6.83
CA GLU A 530 56.70 -23.04 8.12
C GLU A 530 55.33 -23.53 8.62
N THR A 531 54.35 -23.68 7.71
CA THR A 531 53.03 -24.23 8.04
C THR A 531 53.18 -25.66 8.57
N PHE A 532 53.91 -26.50 7.85
CA PHE A 532 54.06 -27.90 8.22
C PHE A 532 54.97 -28.10 9.42
N ALA A 533 55.95 -27.23 9.66
CA ALA A 533 56.73 -27.22 10.90
C ALA A 533 55.84 -26.96 12.13
N LYS A 534 54.84 -26.07 12.02
CA LYS A 534 53.88 -25.82 13.11
C LYS A 534 52.95 -27.01 13.32
N ILE A 535 52.35 -27.54 12.25
CA ILE A 535 51.46 -28.72 12.33
C ILE A 535 52.21 -29.91 12.91
N ASN A 536 53.42 -30.18 12.43
CA ASN A 536 54.22 -31.32 12.86
C ASN A 536 54.51 -31.27 14.37
N LYS A 537 54.74 -30.09 14.96
CA LYS A 537 54.95 -29.94 16.41
C LYS A 537 53.76 -30.41 17.25
N GLU A 538 52.54 -30.29 16.74
CA GLU A 538 51.30 -30.67 17.44
C GLU A 538 50.93 -32.15 17.31
N LEU A 539 51.60 -32.89 16.42
CA LEU A 539 51.30 -34.30 16.18
C LEU A 539 51.98 -35.22 17.20
N THR A 540 51.24 -36.21 17.71
CA THR A 540 51.80 -37.33 18.47
C THR A 540 52.54 -38.31 17.55
N GLU A 541 51.93 -38.66 16.41
CA GLU A 541 52.54 -39.43 15.34
C GLU A 541 53.00 -38.44 14.26
N LYS A 542 54.31 -38.11 14.22
CA LYS A 542 54.83 -37.03 13.37
C LYS A 542 54.67 -37.36 11.89
N TRP A 543 54.45 -36.32 11.08
CA TRP A 543 54.48 -36.42 9.62
C TRP A 543 55.89 -36.31 9.06
N PHE A 544 56.76 -35.59 9.75
CA PHE A 544 58.18 -35.56 9.47
C PHE A 544 58.94 -36.05 10.70
N GLU A 545 59.46 -37.28 10.60
CA GLU A 545 60.26 -37.93 11.66
C GLU A 545 61.76 -37.75 11.41
N ASN A 546 62.15 -37.53 10.16
CA ASN A 546 63.53 -37.36 9.77
C ASN A 546 63.75 -35.93 9.24
N GLY A 547 63.84 -34.95 10.15
CA GLY A 547 64.03 -33.52 9.83
C GLY A 547 62.73 -32.73 9.63
N ASP A 548 62.84 -31.41 9.47
CA ASP A 548 61.71 -30.52 9.14
C ASP A 548 61.54 -30.41 7.62
N LEU A 549 60.30 -30.14 7.17
CA LEU A 549 60.00 -29.96 5.75
C LEU A 549 60.88 -28.85 5.14
N LYS A 550 61.52 -29.19 4.02
CA LYS A 550 62.23 -28.23 3.15
C LYS A 550 61.82 -28.48 1.70
N LEU A 551 60.87 -27.71 1.21
CA LEU A 551 60.37 -27.85 -0.16
C LEU A 551 61.32 -27.24 -1.19
N THR A 552 61.49 -27.95 -2.30
CA THR A 552 62.27 -27.51 -3.46
C THR A 552 61.58 -27.89 -4.77
N PRO A 553 61.63 -27.05 -5.82
CA PRO A 553 61.12 -27.43 -7.13
C PRO A 553 62.08 -28.41 -7.82
N THR A 554 61.54 -29.43 -8.48
CA THR A 554 62.32 -30.32 -9.38
C THR A 554 61.86 -30.19 -10.83
N ARG A 555 62.81 -30.22 -11.77
CA ARG A 555 62.57 -30.29 -13.23
C ARG A 555 62.91 -31.66 -13.83
N ARG A 556 63.16 -32.67 -13.00
CA ARG A 556 63.50 -34.02 -13.44
C ARG A 556 62.32 -34.63 -14.20
N THR A 557 62.59 -35.16 -15.39
CA THR A 557 61.59 -35.84 -16.22
C THR A 557 61.17 -37.18 -15.60
N GLY A 558 59.89 -37.52 -15.69
CA GLY A 558 59.36 -38.83 -15.28
C GLY A 558 59.08 -38.98 -13.77
N VAL A 559 59.16 -37.90 -12.99
CA VAL A 559 58.80 -37.89 -11.56
C VAL A 559 57.81 -36.77 -11.26
N ASN A 560 56.86 -37.03 -10.35
CA ASN A 560 55.95 -35.99 -9.82
C ASN A 560 56.52 -35.35 -8.53
N GLY A 561 57.37 -36.08 -7.82
CA GLY A 561 58.03 -35.69 -6.60
C GLY A 561 59.08 -36.73 -6.18
N PHE A 562 59.84 -36.39 -5.15
CA PHE A 562 60.67 -37.35 -4.40
C PHE A 562 61.05 -36.76 -3.04
N THR A 563 61.39 -37.62 -2.10
CA THR A 563 61.71 -37.25 -0.72
C THR A 563 63.11 -37.73 -0.33
N TYR A 564 63.83 -36.90 0.40
CA TYR A 564 65.04 -37.30 1.12
C TYR A 564 64.67 -37.60 2.58
N MET A 565 65.34 -38.59 3.16
CA MET A 565 65.15 -39.00 4.56
C MET A 565 65.82 -38.03 5.56
N ASP A 566 65.74 -36.72 5.27
CA ASP A 566 66.23 -35.60 6.09
C ASP A 566 65.30 -34.37 6.06
N GLY A 567 64.08 -34.55 5.54
CA GLY A 567 63.00 -33.56 5.54
C GLY A 567 62.91 -32.78 4.23
N ARG A 568 63.93 -32.88 3.37
CA ARG A 568 63.87 -32.28 2.04
C ARG A 568 62.91 -33.05 1.15
N LEU A 569 62.00 -32.32 0.51
CA LEU A 569 60.99 -32.85 -0.38
C LEU A 569 60.98 -32.03 -1.66
N SER A 570 60.95 -32.71 -2.80
CA SER A 570 60.88 -32.09 -4.11
C SER A 570 59.58 -32.41 -4.82
N LEU A 571 58.98 -31.40 -5.45
CA LEU A 571 57.78 -31.53 -6.28
C LEU A 571 57.97 -30.77 -7.60
N THR A 572 57.31 -31.19 -8.68
CA THR A 572 57.33 -30.39 -9.92
C THR A 572 56.66 -29.03 -9.70
N PRO A 573 57.01 -27.99 -10.50
CA PRO A 573 56.44 -26.65 -10.32
C PRO A 573 54.90 -26.62 -10.31
N ASP A 574 54.26 -27.38 -11.20
CA ASP A 574 52.80 -27.48 -11.27
C ASP A 574 52.19 -28.11 -10.00
N ARG A 575 52.87 -29.11 -9.43
CA ARG A 575 52.44 -29.76 -8.19
C ARG A 575 52.63 -28.83 -6.99
N LEU A 576 53.72 -28.08 -6.91
CA LEU A 576 53.92 -27.05 -5.88
C LEU A 576 52.85 -25.97 -5.94
N ALA A 577 52.53 -25.48 -7.15
CA ALA A 577 51.46 -24.52 -7.36
C ALA A 577 50.10 -25.08 -6.90
N GLY A 578 49.82 -26.33 -7.25
CA GLY A 578 48.61 -27.05 -6.82
C GLY A 578 48.51 -27.19 -5.29
N VAL A 579 49.61 -27.56 -4.62
CA VAL A 579 49.67 -27.67 -3.15
C VAL A 579 49.42 -26.31 -2.49
N LYS A 580 50.11 -25.25 -2.92
CA LYS A 580 49.93 -23.89 -2.39
C LYS A 580 48.49 -23.40 -2.54
N SER A 581 47.92 -23.61 -3.73
CA SER A 581 46.53 -23.25 -4.01
C SER A 581 45.55 -24.03 -3.14
N ALA A 582 45.73 -25.36 -3.04
CA ALA A 582 44.89 -26.22 -2.21
C ALA A 582 44.96 -25.82 -0.72
N LEU A 583 46.16 -25.59 -0.18
CA LEU A 583 46.33 -25.17 1.21
C LEU A 583 45.68 -23.81 1.49
N ALA A 584 45.78 -22.85 0.57
CA ALA A 584 45.09 -21.56 0.67
C ALA A 584 43.56 -21.71 0.64
N LYS A 585 43.04 -22.59 -0.21
CA LYS A 585 41.61 -22.93 -0.27
C LYS A 585 41.15 -23.57 1.04
N ILE A 586 41.91 -24.51 1.60
CA ILE A 586 41.60 -25.09 2.92
C ILE A 586 41.64 -24.00 3.99
N ALA A 587 42.66 -23.15 4.02
CA ALA A 587 42.78 -22.06 5.00
C ALA A 587 41.59 -21.09 4.97
N THR A 588 41.03 -20.86 3.78
CA THR A 588 39.86 -20.00 3.57
C THR A 588 38.53 -20.77 3.69
N ARG A 589 38.57 -22.06 4.04
CA ARG A 589 37.42 -22.98 4.21
C ARG A 589 36.66 -23.30 2.92
N HIS A 590 37.38 -23.31 1.81
CA HIS A 590 36.91 -23.63 0.47
C HIS A 590 37.53 -24.95 -0.02
N SER A 591 37.70 -25.98 0.83
CA SER A 591 38.28 -27.26 0.36
C SER A 591 37.42 -27.94 -0.71
N ALA A 592 36.12 -27.63 -0.77
CA ALA A 592 35.21 -28.08 -1.83
C ALA A 592 35.56 -27.51 -3.21
N ASP A 593 36.26 -26.36 -3.26
CA ASP A 593 36.68 -25.69 -4.50
C ASP A 593 38.08 -26.13 -4.94
N ILE A 594 38.71 -27.05 -4.20
CA ILE A 594 39.89 -27.75 -4.68
C ILE A 594 39.51 -28.43 -5.98
N THR A 595 40.33 -28.26 -7.01
CA THR A 595 40.18 -28.88 -8.32
C THR A 595 40.85 -30.24 -8.33
N LYS A 596 40.52 -31.08 -9.32
CA LYS A 596 41.11 -32.43 -9.45
C LYS A 596 42.64 -32.39 -9.52
N GLY A 597 43.20 -31.40 -10.22
CA GLY A 597 44.66 -31.23 -10.34
C GLY A 597 45.33 -30.84 -9.01
N GLU A 598 44.68 -29.97 -8.24
CA GLU A 598 45.14 -29.56 -6.90
C GLU A 598 45.04 -30.71 -5.90
N ALA A 599 43.94 -31.48 -5.91
CA ALA A 599 43.79 -32.65 -5.05
C ALA A 599 44.80 -33.75 -5.39
N ASP A 600 45.11 -33.95 -6.67
CA ASP A 600 46.15 -34.89 -7.12
C ASP A 600 47.56 -34.41 -6.73
N ALA A 601 47.79 -33.09 -6.71
CA ALA A 601 49.01 -32.50 -6.17
C ALA A 601 49.14 -32.71 -4.66
N MET A 602 48.06 -32.52 -3.90
CA MET A 602 48.00 -32.81 -2.46
C MET A 602 48.18 -34.30 -2.15
N ALA A 603 47.62 -35.20 -2.95
CA ALA A 603 47.84 -36.64 -2.80
C ALA A 603 49.30 -37.03 -3.09
N THR A 604 49.92 -36.41 -4.10
CA THR A 604 51.35 -36.57 -4.37
C THR A 604 52.19 -36.04 -3.20
N PHE A 605 51.86 -34.86 -2.68
CA PHE A 605 52.55 -34.30 -1.53
C PHE A 605 52.43 -35.19 -0.28
N TRP A 606 51.24 -35.73 -0.02
CA TRP A 606 51.04 -36.66 1.09
C TRP A 606 51.80 -37.98 0.92
N HIS A 607 51.87 -38.51 -0.31
CA HIS A 607 52.72 -39.67 -0.64
C HIS A 607 54.18 -39.40 -0.28
N GLU A 608 54.70 -38.24 -0.66
CA GLU A 608 56.08 -37.83 -0.35
C GLU A 608 56.30 -37.62 1.16
N ILE A 609 55.35 -37.00 1.86
CA ILE A 609 55.40 -36.89 3.33
C ILE A 609 55.44 -38.28 3.97
N THR A 610 54.67 -39.23 3.45
CA THR A 610 54.61 -40.60 3.99
C THR A 610 55.97 -41.31 3.85
N HIS A 611 56.77 -41.03 2.80
CA HIS A 611 58.15 -41.52 2.71
C HIS A 611 59.01 -41.07 3.90
N ASN A 612 58.94 -39.79 4.27
CA ASN A 612 59.77 -39.24 5.36
C ASN A 612 59.49 -39.89 6.73
N ARG A 613 58.33 -40.51 6.92
CA ARG A 613 57.94 -41.18 8.17
C ARG A 613 58.58 -42.54 8.38
N ASN A 614 59.23 -43.09 7.35
CA ASN A 614 59.84 -44.40 7.47
C ASN A 614 61.12 -44.33 8.31
N LYS A 615 61.47 -45.44 8.97
CA LYS A 615 62.76 -45.57 9.64
C LYS A 615 63.91 -45.65 8.61
N PRO A 616 64.92 -44.77 8.68
CA PRO A 616 66.09 -44.87 7.82
C PRO A 616 66.79 -46.23 7.98
N GLY A 617 67.26 -46.77 6.85
CA GLY A 617 67.99 -48.03 6.80
C GLY A 617 68.95 -48.04 5.61
N ASN A 618 69.13 -49.18 4.96
CA ASN A 618 69.83 -49.20 3.68
C ASN A 618 68.97 -48.51 2.61
N MET A 619 69.41 -47.33 2.18
CA MET A 619 68.71 -46.53 1.17
C MET A 619 68.99 -47.00 -0.27
N TYR A 620 69.92 -47.94 -0.47
CA TYR A 620 70.17 -48.58 -1.76
C TYR A 620 69.26 -49.80 -1.93
N LEU A 621 68.05 -49.55 -2.44
CA LEU A 621 67.06 -50.59 -2.71
C LEU A 621 67.30 -51.28 -4.05
N THR A 622 67.17 -52.62 -4.06
CA THR A 622 66.95 -53.38 -5.30
C THR A 622 65.62 -52.95 -5.94
N ASP A 623 65.45 -53.20 -7.24
CA ASP A 623 64.20 -52.88 -7.95
C ASP A 623 62.98 -53.54 -7.31
N THR A 624 63.15 -54.75 -6.77
CA THR A 624 62.09 -55.49 -6.07
C THR A 624 61.75 -54.83 -4.74
N GLN A 625 62.75 -54.47 -3.93
CA GLN A 625 62.52 -53.78 -2.66
C GLN A 625 61.88 -52.41 -2.89
N ARG A 626 62.37 -51.64 -3.87
CA ARG A 626 61.78 -50.34 -4.24
C ARG A 626 60.33 -50.49 -4.61
N ARG A 627 59.99 -51.50 -5.44
CA ARG A 627 58.61 -51.73 -5.86
C ARG A 627 57.66 -52.00 -4.69
N TYR A 628 58.06 -52.84 -3.73
CA TYR A 628 57.22 -53.14 -2.56
C TYR A 628 57.17 -51.97 -1.58
N MET A 629 58.24 -51.20 -1.46
CA MET A 629 58.23 -49.95 -0.70
C MET A 629 57.22 -48.97 -1.31
N GLU A 630 57.28 -48.72 -2.62
CA GLU A 630 56.34 -47.81 -3.31
C GLU A 630 54.90 -48.32 -3.22
N LEU A 631 54.68 -49.64 -3.29
CA LEU A 631 53.36 -50.25 -3.07
C LEU A 631 52.85 -49.96 -1.65
N ALA A 632 53.66 -50.22 -0.62
CA ALA A 632 53.26 -49.98 0.76
C ALA A 632 53.04 -48.49 1.05
N ASN A 633 53.94 -47.62 0.58
CA ASN A 633 53.83 -46.17 0.76
C ASN A 633 52.60 -45.60 0.04
N GLU A 634 52.39 -45.98 -1.22
CA GLU A 634 51.22 -45.56 -1.99
C GLU A 634 49.91 -46.11 -1.38
N PHE A 635 49.88 -47.36 -0.94
CA PHE A 635 48.72 -47.92 -0.25
C PHE A 635 48.40 -47.14 1.04
N VAL A 636 49.38 -46.97 1.92
CA VAL A 636 49.19 -46.27 3.20
C VAL A 636 48.82 -44.81 2.97
N SER A 637 49.51 -44.09 2.08
CA SER A 637 49.21 -42.69 1.77
C SER A 637 47.79 -42.52 1.22
N ARG A 638 47.31 -43.39 0.33
CA ARG A 638 45.92 -43.34 -0.17
C ARG A 638 44.90 -43.55 0.95
N LYS A 639 45.09 -44.57 1.80
CA LYS A 639 44.13 -44.90 2.86
C LYS A 639 44.14 -43.91 4.02
N THR A 640 45.27 -43.23 4.25
CA THR A 640 45.41 -42.18 5.27
C THR A 640 45.20 -40.77 4.72
N LEU A 641 44.96 -40.63 3.41
CA LEU A 641 44.63 -39.34 2.78
C LEU A 641 43.44 -38.63 3.46
N PRO A 642 42.38 -39.34 3.91
CA PRO A 642 41.32 -38.71 4.71
C PRO A 642 41.80 -38.16 6.05
N GLU A 643 42.71 -38.87 6.74
CA GLU A 643 43.30 -38.41 8.00
C GLU A 643 44.13 -37.14 7.78
N PHE A 644 44.88 -37.10 6.68
CA PHE A 644 45.68 -35.95 6.26
C PHE A 644 44.80 -34.70 6.06
N TYR A 645 43.78 -34.80 5.19
CA TYR A 645 42.86 -33.69 4.95
C TYR A 645 42.08 -33.29 6.21
N LYS A 646 41.64 -34.27 7.02
CA LYS A 646 40.97 -34.00 8.29
C LYS A 646 41.87 -33.23 9.26
N LYS A 647 43.17 -33.54 9.30
CA LYS A 647 44.14 -32.84 10.16
C LYS A 647 44.45 -31.43 9.67
N LEU A 648 44.46 -31.21 8.35
CA LEU A 648 44.50 -29.87 7.76
C LEU A 648 43.20 -29.09 8.02
N GLY A 649 42.16 -29.78 8.48
CA GLY A 649 40.90 -29.19 8.87
C GLY A 649 39.87 -29.19 7.76
N CYS A 650 39.88 -30.19 6.87
CA CYS A 650 38.80 -30.40 5.92
C CYS A 650 37.73 -31.31 6.53
N SER A 651 36.44 -31.07 6.23
CA SER A 651 35.36 -31.99 6.65
C SER A 651 35.28 -33.25 5.82
N LYS A 652 35.62 -33.14 4.56
CA LYS A 652 35.57 -34.22 3.58
C LYS A 652 36.91 -34.25 2.85
N THR A 653 37.28 -35.44 2.39
CA THR A 653 38.43 -35.60 1.49
C THR A 653 38.04 -35.07 0.11
N PRO A 654 38.70 -34.02 -0.41
CA PRO A 654 38.52 -33.60 -1.79
C PRO A 654 38.96 -34.72 -2.73
N TYR A 655 38.13 -35.03 -3.73
CA TYR A 655 38.33 -36.14 -4.68
C TYR A 655 38.66 -37.48 -3.99
N PRO A 656 37.71 -38.04 -3.22
CA PRO A 656 37.91 -39.28 -2.47
C PRO A 656 38.22 -40.47 -3.38
N GLU A 657 38.04 -40.37 -4.70
CA GLU A 657 38.50 -41.41 -5.63
C GLU A 657 40.01 -41.67 -5.53
N PHE A 658 40.83 -40.70 -5.11
CA PHE A 658 42.27 -40.92 -4.93
C PHE A 658 42.62 -41.87 -3.78
N ILE A 659 41.65 -42.19 -2.90
CA ILE A 659 41.79 -43.23 -1.86
C ILE A 659 41.85 -44.63 -2.49
N THR A 660 41.25 -44.83 -3.66
CA THR A 660 41.14 -46.13 -4.32
C THR A 660 41.81 -46.17 -5.69
N ASN A 661 41.94 -45.03 -6.38
CA ASN A 661 42.50 -44.97 -7.72
C ASN A 661 43.16 -43.62 -8.02
N ARG A 662 44.46 -43.62 -8.35
CA ARG A 662 45.24 -42.44 -8.72
C ARG A 662 46.07 -42.71 -9.98
N ASN A 663 45.49 -42.46 -11.15
CA ASN A 663 46.12 -42.74 -12.46
C ASN A 663 47.38 -41.90 -12.76
N SER A 664 47.62 -40.82 -12.00
CA SER A 664 48.77 -39.94 -12.17
C SER A 664 50.09 -40.52 -11.67
N THR A 665 50.05 -41.65 -10.94
CA THR A 665 51.25 -42.36 -10.45
C THR A 665 51.51 -43.65 -11.21
N GLY A 666 52.79 -43.98 -11.43
CA GLY A 666 53.22 -45.25 -12.02
C GLY A 666 52.91 -46.48 -11.15
N TYR A 667 52.51 -46.26 -9.90
CA TYR A 667 52.22 -47.32 -8.91
C TYR A 667 50.75 -47.73 -8.86
N ASN A 668 49.90 -47.08 -9.66
CA ASN A 668 48.45 -47.22 -9.56
C ASN A 668 47.96 -48.65 -9.73
N THR A 669 48.46 -49.36 -10.74
CA THR A 669 48.05 -50.73 -11.03
C THR A 669 48.28 -51.65 -9.85
N MET A 670 49.43 -51.54 -9.17
CA MET A 670 49.76 -52.44 -8.07
C MET A 670 48.96 -52.18 -6.80
N VAL A 671 48.65 -50.92 -6.51
CA VAL A 671 47.80 -50.57 -5.36
C VAL A 671 46.36 -50.96 -5.61
N ASN A 672 45.84 -50.70 -6.82
CA ASN A 672 44.49 -51.14 -7.20
C ASN A 672 44.38 -52.66 -7.14
N ASN A 673 45.44 -53.37 -7.54
CA ASN A 673 45.48 -54.82 -7.47
C ASN A 673 45.44 -55.34 -6.03
N TYR A 674 46.25 -54.76 -5.15
CA TYR A 674 46.27 -55.06 -3.72
C TYR A 674 44.92 -54.75 -3.04
N ASP A 675 44.34 -53.58 -3.31
CA ASP A 675 43.01 -53.19 -2.82
C ASP A 675 41.91 -54.17 -3.24
N TRP A 676 41.97 -54.63 -4.48
CA TRP A 676 41.00 -55.61 -4.96
C TRP A 676 41.20 -56.98 -4.31
N VAL A 677 42.43 -57.39 -3.94
CA VAL A 677 42.59 -58.61 -3.12
C VAL A 677 41.89 -58.41 -1.76
N ILE A 678 42.02 -57.22 -1.15
CA ILE A 678 41.32 -56.91 0.10
C ILE A 678 39.80 -56.99 -0.10
N SER A 679 39.26 -56.31 -1.12
CA SER A 679 37.82 -56.24 -1.35
C SER A 679 37.21 -57.56 -1.85
N ASN A 680 37.84 -58.22 -2.82
CA ASN A 680 37.33 -59.44 -3.46
C ASN A 680 37.25 -60.62 -2.48
N PHE A 681 38.15 -60.66 -1.50
CA PHE A 681 38.18 -61.71 -0.47
C PHE A 681 37.51 -61.29 0.84
N GLY A 682 36.90 -60.09 0.89
CA GLY A 682 36.22 -59.59 2.08
C GLY A 682 37.14 -59.43 3.30
N LEU A 683 38.41 -59.07 3.08
CA LEU A 683 39.37 -58.88 4.16
C LEU A 683 39.01 -57.67 5.02
N ASP A 684 39.37 -57.71 6.30
CA ASP A 684 39.25 -56.56 7.21
C ASP A 684 40.26 -55.47 6.81
N ALA A 685 39.82 -54.54 5.97
CA ALA A 685 40.65 -53.47 5.43
C ALA A 685 41.32 -52.60 6.51
N ASN A 686 40.69 -52.43 7.69
CA ASN A 686 41.26 -51.65 8.78
C ASN A 686 42.44 -52.38 9.41
N LYS A 687 42.35 -53.71 9.59
CA LYS A 687 43.48 -54.52 10.06
C LYS A 687 44.62 -54.56 9.05
N VAL A 688 44.30 -54.74 7.76
CA VAL A 688 45.31 -54.69 6.69
C VAL A 688 46.05 -53.34 6.74
N LEU A 689 45.31 -52.23 6.79
CA LEU A 689 45.90 -50.89 6.87
C LEU A 689 46.75 -50.71 8.13
N ALA A 690 46.24 -51.09 9.31
CA ALA A 690 46.96 -50.94 10.57
C ALA A 690 48.30 -51.69 10.55
N THR A 691 48.32 -52.91 10.02
CA THR A 691 49.54 -53.73 9.93
C THR A 691 50.53 -53.16 8.93
N VAL A 692 50.09 -52.80 7.72
CA VAL A 692 50.98 -52.23 6.69
C VAL A 692 51.52 -50.86 7.14
N LYS A 693 50.68 -49.99 7.71
CA LYS A 693 51.07 -48.68 8.28
C LYS A 693 52.10 -48.85 9.39
N ARG A 694 51.86 -49.77 10.33
CA ARG A 694 52.79 -50.06 11.44
C ARG A 694 54.15 -50.52 10.93
N ASN A 695 54.18 -51.40 9.92
CA ASN A 695 55.44 -51.87 9.32
C ASN A 695 56.17 -50.74 8.58
N LEU A 696 55.44 -49.95 7.79
CA LEU A 696 55.99 -48.82 7.04
C LEU A 696 56.71 -47.82 7.94
N TYR A 697 56.14 -47.49 9.11
CA TYR A 697 56.73 -46.49 9.99
C TYR A 697 57.81 -47.05 10.93
N ASN A 698 57.67 -48.30 11.40
CA ASN A 698 58.57 -48.82 12.45
C ASN A 698 59.72 -49.69 11.94
N GLU A 699 59.59 -50.28 10.75
CA GLU A 699 60.61 -51.16 10.17
C GLU A 699 61.50 -50.41 9.18
N VAL A 700 62.64 -51.02 8.83
CA VAL A 700 63.61 -50.40 7.90
C VAL A 700 62.99 -50.21 6.51
N TYR A 701 63.31 -49.08 5.87
CA TYR A 701 62.84 -48.69 4.52
C TYR A 701 62.92 -49.81 3.46
N SER A 702 63.89 -50.73 3.59
CA SER A 702 64.12 -51.84 2.66
C SER A 702 63.27 -53.10 2.87
N ASP A 703 62.50 -53.23 3.96
CA ASP A 703 61.66 -54.40 4.24
C ASP A 703 60.17 -54.06 4.39
N GLN A 704 59.53 -53.71 3.27
CA GLN A 704 58.08 -53.50 3.21
C GLN A 704 57.29 -54.71 2.71
N LEU A 705 57.99 -55.70 2.15
CA LEU A 705 57.38 -56.95 1.72
C LEU A 705 56.82 -57.73 2.92
N THR A 706 57.51 -57.73 4.06
CA THR A 706 57.02 -58.38 5.30
C THR A 706 55.69 -57.79 5.75
N GLY A 707 55.57 -56.45 5.81
CA GLY A 707 54.35 -55.74 6.20
C GLY A 707 53.16 -56.02 5.29
N LEU A 708 53.36 -56.00 3.98
CA LEU A 708 52.31 -56.29 3.00
C LEU A 708 51.76 -57.73 3.13
N LYS A 709 52.63 -58.72 3.38
CA LYS A 709 52.20 -60.10 3.61
C LYS A 709 51.39 -60.24 4.88
N GLN A 710 51.90 -59.67 5.97
CA GLN A 710 51.25 -59.74 7.26
C GLN A 710 49.91 -59.01 7.23
N GLY A 711 49.81 -57.91 6.49
CA GLY A 711 48.55 -57.21 6.25
C GLY A 711 47.47 -58.12 5.67
N LEU A 712 47.77 -58.87 4.61
CA LEU A 712 46.81 -59.81 4.01
C LEU A 712 46.37 -60.91 4.99
N LEU A 713 47.31 -61.44 5.80
CA LEU A 713 47.00 -62.46 6.80
C LEU A 713 46.12 -61.91 7.94
N ASP A 714 46.47 -60.75 8.50
CA ASP A 714 45.73 -60.10 9.58
C ASP A 714 44.34 -59.63 9.12
N GLY A 715 44.21 -59.29 7.84
CA GLY A 715 42.94 -59.03 7.18
C GLY A 715 42.07 -60.27 7.00
N GLY A 716 42.62 -61.47 7.16
CA GLY A 716 41.87 -62.74 7.14
C GLY A 716 41.95 -63.53 5.85
N LEU A 717 42.97 -63.32 5.00
CA LEU A 717 43.13 -64.07 3.75
C LEU A 717 43.26 -65.58 4.03
N LYS A 718 42.46 -66.38 3.31
CA LYS A 718 42.40 -67.84 3.42
C LYS A 718 42.27 -68.47 2.04
N ARG A 719 42.69 -69.73 1.93
CA ARG A 719 42.46 -70.57 0.74
C ARG A 719 41.04 -71.15 0.78
N LEU A 720 40.45 -71.43 -0.38
CA LEU A 720 39.12 -72.06 -0.46
C LEU A 720 39.10 -73.48 0.10
N ASP A 721 40.23 -74.18 -0.02
CA ASP A 721 40.44 -75.53 0.51
C ASP A 721 40.65 -75.56 2.04
N GLY A 722 40.57 -74.41 2.73
CA GLY A 722 40.76 -74.29 4.17
C GLY A 722 42.22 -74.43 4.64
N LYS A 723 43.18 -74.65 3.73
CA LYS A 723 44.61 -74.72 4.08
C LYS A 723 45.16 -73.34 4.45
N LYS A 724 46.21 -73.33 5.27
CA LYS A 724 46.96 -72.11 5.59
C LYS A 724 47.59 -71.52 4.33
N VAL A 725 47.56 -70.20 4.22
CA VAL A 725 48.22 -69.46 3.14
C VAL A 725 49.73 -69.59 3.29
N SER A 726 50.43 -70.08 2.26
CA SER A 726 51.87 -70.31 2.31
C SER A 726 52.67 -69.00 2.15
N LYS A 727 53.91 -68.96 2.66
CA LYS A 727 54.82 -67.82 2.45
C LYS A 727 55.12 -67.58 0.96
N SER A 728 55.17 -68.65 0.17
CA SER A 728 55.37 -68.59 -1.29
C SER A 728 54.15 -68.00 -1.99
N ASP A 729 52.95 -68.37 -1.56
CA ASP A 729 51.70 -67.86 -2.12
C ASP A 729 51.59 -66.36 -1.87
N LEU A 730 51.88 -65.90 -0.65
CA LEU A 730 51.91 -64.47 -0.33
C LEU A 730 52.94 -63.68 -1.17
N ASN A 731 54.13 -64.26 -1.42
CA ASN A 731 55.11 -63.66 -2.34
C ASN A 731 54.54 -63.51 -3.76
N ASN A 732 53.89 -64.56 -4.26
CA ASN A 732 53.39 -64.59 -5.63
C ASN A 732 52.16 -63.68 -5.80
N ILE A 733 51.26 -63.61 -4.82
CA ILE A 733 50.13 -62.67 -4.82
C ILE A 733 50.64 -61.23 -4.93
N LEU A 734 51.64 -60.84 -4.12
CA LEU A 734 52.21 -59.49 -4.16
C LEU A 734 53.00 -59.23 -5.45
N LYS A 735 53.73 -60.22 -5.97
CA LYS A 735 54.39 -60.13 -7.28
C LYS A 735 53.37 -59.91 -8.39
N CYS A 736 52.26 -60.65 -8.38
CA CYS A 736 51.17 -60.54 -9.35
C CYS A 736 50.38 -59.23 -9.19
N CYS A 737 50.32 -58.64 -8.00
CA CYS A 737 49.78 -57.29 -7.84
C CYS A 737 50.54 -56.28 -8.72
N CYS A 738 51.83 -56.49 -8.99
CA CYS A 738 52.61 -55.62 -9.85
C CYS A 738 52.36 -55.83 -11.36
N CYS A 739 51.51 -56.78 -11.75
CA CYS A 739 51.18 -57.12 -13.13
C CYS A 739 49.78 -56.60 -13.51
N GLY A 740 49.27 -56.96 -14.69
CA GLY A 740 47.88 -56.69 -15.06
C GLY A 740 46.88 -57.47 -14.19
N ARG A 741 45.67 -56.90 -13.99
CA ARG A 741 44.57 -57.50 -13.21
C ARG A 741 44.29 -58.97 -13.57
N ALA A 742 44.23 -59.27 -14.86
CA ALA A 742 43.94 -60.61 -15.37
C ALA A 742 45.02 -61.63 -14.95
N THR A 743 46.29 -61.24 -14.89
CA THR A 743 47.39 -62.11 -14.43
C THR A 743 47.23 -62.46 -12.96
N LEU A 744 46.84 -61.50 -12.12
CA LEU A 744 46.57 -61.73 -10.70
C LEU A 744 45.37 -62.64 -10.50
N GLU A 745 44.25 -62.36 -11.18
CA GLU A 745 43.03 -63.16 -11.07
C GLU A 745 43.25 -64.60 -11.53
N ASN A 746 43.91 -64.80 -12.69
CA ASN A 746 44.23 -66.13 -13.20
C ASN A 746 45.13 -66.90 -12.23
N TRP A 747 46.13 -66.23 -11.65
CA TRP A 747 47.00 -66.87 -10.65
C TRP A 747 46.20 -67.30 -9.41
N LEU A 748 45.29 -66.46 -8.90
CA LEU A 748 44.47 -66.77 -7.73
C LEU A 748 43.49 -67.93 -7.98
N LYS A 749 42.88 -68.00 -9.17
CA LYS A 749 42.02 -69.14 -9.58
C LYS A 749 42.81 -70.44 -9.66
N GLN A 750 43.94 -70.43 -10.37
CA GLN A 750 44.79 -71.61 -10.55
C GLN A 750 45.36 -72.15 -9.22
N ASN A 751 45.49 -71.29 -8.20
CA ASN A 751 46.10 -71.67 -6.92
C ASN A 751 45.07 -71.88 -5.79
N GLY A 752 43.77 -71.94 -6.09
CA GLY A 752 42.72 -72.34 -5.14
C GLY A 752 42.31 -71.23 -4.15
N TYR A 753 42.47 -69.98 -4.54
CA TYR A 753 41.97 -68.82 -3.80
C TYR A 753 40.61 -68.36 -4.33
N MET A 754 40.34 -68.57 -5.62
CA MET A 754 39.07 -68.21 -6.26
C MET A 754 38.56 -69.40 -7.08
N ASN A 755 37.24 -69.47 -7.26
CA ASN A 755 36.59 -70.43 -8.16
C ASN A 755 36.88 -70.11 -9.62
#